data_AF-A0A3M1ESB8-F1
#
_entry.id   AF-A0A3M1ESB8-F1
#
_cell.length_a   1.000
_cell.length_b   1.000
_cell.length_c   1.000
_cell.angle_alpha   90.00
_cell.angle_beta   90.00
_cell.angle_gamma   90.00
#
_symmetry.space_group_name_H-M   'P 1'
#
loop_
_entity.id
_entity.type
_entity.pdbx_description
1 polymer ?
#
loop_
_entity_poly.entity_id
_entity_poly.type
_entity_poly.pdbx_seq_one_letter_code
_entity_poly.pdbx_strand_id
1 'polypeptide(L)'
;MLREDQREAKALVSKGISALNAEDYDDAIEYFEAALDLDPDNQAAREYLTTARQARKKRQTQDFDRLVERGQLAMNSEDYRAAVRFFEQALATGQTLELDTREVEEELAVARTRLEQTERLESLVEEGRQALQSGEFGVAVDRFSRALAIAPDDPELQAWERKAREVQEAVRRSEAALIAGKYDVATHAIETALNEVPNSPALERRLREVQVQRYVDQGETAFASGDYEAALDVFERVLRVDPEREDVIRLIGETRRRLNQVRQVEPILEEGEMALRRGDYDIAIQRFEEVLNINPNNHRAVEGLTQARRRKKQTQAREIERRISQARQALAEGNYEDAIELLERVLTLDPDHAEAQAVLTQATNARDASQVVERLINESRLELRLGDYEAAVDLLEDALSRIPNHPEAQKLLNEARLGIARQALEKDDYDTAITALREIVQGPQADPEAQKLLDHATSLRFMALGRERLSAGDQEGAASYFEQALRLDPDNDMARRLLDEIHTSREREARLRRALSLGHSALEARDYATAVEYLQQALELDPDNERIQQELAEARTEYNRVRQMRMEKSLTRGQTALDQGDYQTALACANAALEVAPDDERVQRYASTAKAIREHVQAATQAQRSGDFQLAREHLEQALSIEETSDLRQRLEELEEQAARAREDQVKQLIEQGKAALEANQLDEAIARLEQAVELNPNHIEAQRALDEARYIQETRRLEALLRQGDALFAAEDYAAAADAYLQALDSWAADKREAEIQEKVIRAQVRLNEAMEETRRRRIIAGILGVAFVGGIIILSALGAFSYMGNRARAVFGPTPTPTPTATVTPTVTRTPTLTATPLPTATPTNTPTATPTPVLGVARYQVYTYDSPGGAQVGFVIAGDWVEVLEGPVTVNGEPWYRIRRLVNNAEGWIRGRDLTQPPR
;
A
#
# COMPACT_ATOMS: atom_id res chain seq x y z
N MET A 1 29.16 31.11 205.20
CA MET A 1 27.84 31.65 204.72
C MET A 1 27.87 33.16 204.98
N LEU A 2 26.77 33.90 205.22
CA LEU A 2 26.61 35.39 205.21
C LEU A 2 27.79 36.41 205.28
N ARG A 3 28.97 36.10 205.81
CA ARG A 3 30.20 36.93 205.73
C ARG A 3 31.20 36.52 204.64
N GLU A 4 31.02 35.35 204.03
CA GLU A 4 31.94 34.77 203.04
C GLU A 4 31.52 35.18 201.63
N ASP A 5 30.23 34.98 201.34
CA ASP A 5 29.52 35.37 200.12
C ASP A 5 29.72 36.88 199.80
N GLN A 6 29.58 37.77 200.79
CA GLN A 6 29.83 39.21 200.67
C GLN A 6 31.30 39.58 200.33
N ARG A 7 32.25 38.66 200.58
CA ARG A 7 33.68 38.88 200.30
C ARG A 7 34.02 38.50 198.87
N GLU A 8 33.40 37.43 198.37
CA GLU A 8 33.51 36.97 196.99
C GLU A 8 32.76 37.88 196.02
N ALA A 9 31.55 38.35 196.39
CA ALA A 9 30.82 39.37 195.63
C ALA A 9 31.65 40.64 195.39
N LYS A 10 32.45 41.10 196.37
CA LYS A 10 33.37 42.24 196.20
C LYS A 10 34.53 41.96 195.25
N ALA A 11 35.04 40.72 195.23
CA ALA A 11 36.07 40.32 194.28
C ALA A 11 35.51 40.27 192.85
N LEU A 12 34.27 39.79 192.67
CA LEU A 12 33.57 39.81 191.38
C LEU A 12 33.27 41.24 190.91
N VAL A 13 32.81 42.16 191.77
CA VAL A 13 32.69 43.60 191.42
C VAL A 13 34.02 44.17 190.96
N SER A 14 35.14 43.83 191.62
CA SER A 14 36.46 44.31 191.18
C SER A 14 36.89 43.75 189.81
N LYS A 15 36.48 42.51 189.47
CA LYS A 15 36.69 41.94 188.13
C LYS A 15 35.81 42.63 187.09
N GLY A 16 34.52 42.81 187.38
CA GLY A 16 33.58 43.50 186.50
C GLY A 16 34.03 44.93 186.18
N ILE A 17 34.55 45.67 187.16
CA ILE A 17 35.09 47.03 186.93
C ILE A 17 36.32 46.95 186.01
N SER A 18 37.16 45.93 186.15
CA SER A 18 38.33 45.75 185.29
C SER A 18 37.94 45.41 183.85
N ALA A 19 36.93 44.57 183.64
CA ALA A 19 36.39 44.24 182.32
C ALA A 19 35.68 45.45 181.69
N LEU A 20 34.90 46.20 182.47
CA LEU A 20 34.22 47.42 182.03
C LEU A 20 35.21 48.48 181.53
N ASN A 21 36.33 48.67 182.25
CA ASN A 21 37.41 49.57 181.85
C ASN A 21 38.24 49.06 180.66
N ALA A 22 38.17 47.76 180.34
CA ALA A 22 38.76 47.17 179.15
C ALA A 22 37.83 47.21 177.91
N GLU A 23 36.64 47.80 178.06
CA GLU A 23 35.55 47.77 177.08
C GLU A 23 35.04 46.37 176.70
N ASP A 24 35.35 45.38 177.56
CA ASP A 24 34.78 44.04 177.49
C ASP A 24 33.47 44.02 178.27
N TYR A 25 32.45 44.61 177.64
CA TYR A 25 31.18 44.87 178.31
C TYR A 25 30.39 43.59 178.60
N ASP A 26 30.63 42.51 177.87
CA ASP A 26 29.97 41.22 178.09
C ASP A 26 30.51 40.53 179.35
N ASP A 27 31.83 40.37 179.45
CA ASP A 27 32.49 39.89 180.68
C ASP A 27 32.15 40.78 181.89
N ALA A 28 32.13 42.11 181.70
CA ALA A 28 31.77 43.04 182.76
C ALA A 28 30.34 42.79 183.31
N ILE A 29 29.38 42.64 182.41
CA ILE A 29 27.98 42.33 182.74
C ILE A 29 27.91 41.03 183.53
N GLU A 30 28.55 39.95 183.05
CA GLU A 30 28.55 38.65 183.70
C GLU A 30 29.16 38.71 185.12
N TYR A 31 30.32 39.36 185.30
CA TYR A 31 30.93 39.50 186.63
C TYR A 31 30.07 40.33 187.60
N PHE A 32 29.32 41.34 187.13
CA PHE A 32 28.42 42.11 187.99
C PHE A 32 27.11 41.37 188.30
N GLU A 33 26.58 40.58 187.37
CA GLU A 33 25.43 39.70 187.61
C GLU A 33 25.80 38.61 188.62
N ALA A 34 26.92 37.92 188.44
CA ALA A 34 27.43 36.95 189.40
C ALA A 34 27.72 37.57 190.79
N ALA A 35 28.14 38.85 190.84
CA ALA A 35 28.28 39.57 192.10
C ALA A 35 26.93 39.87 192.79
N LEU A 36 25.87 40.08 192.02
CA LEU A 36 24.51 40.30 192.53
C LEU A 36 23.79 39.01 192.92
N ASP A 37 24.13 37.88 192.30
CA ASP A 37 23.62 36.57 192.72
C ASP A 37 24.17 36.17 194.10
N LEU A 38 25.43 36.53 194.41
CA LEU A 38 26.04 36.32 195.74
C LEU A 38 25.63 37.37 196.78
N ASP A 39 25.45 38.64 196.37
CA ASP A 39 25.02 39.73 197.25
C ASP A 39 23.95 40.60 196.56
N PRO A 40 22.66 40.21 196.66
CA PRO A 40 21.56 40.92 196.00
C PRO A 40 21.34 42.35 196.48
N ASP A 41 21.98 42.80 197.56
CA ASP A 41 21.91 44.17 198.07
C ASP A 41 23.16 45.01 197.72
N ASN A 42 24.08 44.44 196.93
CA ASN A 42 25.30 45.12 196.50
C ASN A 42 25.02 46.25 195.49
N GLN A 43 24.82 47.46 196.02
CA GLN A 43 24.54 48.66 195.24
C GLN A 43 25.61 48.94 194.16
N ALA A 44 26.89 48.75 194.48
CA ALA A 44 27.98 48.99 193.52
C ALA A 44 27.90 48.04 192.31
N ALA A 45 27.56 46.76 192.53
CA ALA A 45 27.36 45.81 191.45
C ALA A 45 26.20 46.23 190.52
N ARG A 46 25.08 46.71 191.07
CA ARG A 46 23.94 47.26 190.28
C ARG A 46 24.32 48.50 189.48
N GLU A 47 25.05 49.43 190.07
CA GLU A 47 25.46 50.68 189.41
C GLU A 47 26.46 50.44 188.27
N TYR A 48 27.43 49.54 188.47
CA TYR A 48 28.34 49.18 187.39
C TYR A 48 27.73 48.23 186.35
N LEU A 49 26.82 47.32 186.71
CA LEU A 49 26.05 46.51 185.75
C LEU A 49 25.23 47.39 184.81
N THR A 50 24.54 48.40 185.34
CA THR A 50 23.79 49.35 184.52
C THR A 50 24.71 50.19 183.63
N THR A 51 25.89 50.59 184.13
CA THR A 51 26.93 51.26 183.32
C THR A 51 27.46 50.35 182.20
N ALA A 52 27.76 49.09 182.49
CA ALA A 52 28.26 48.12 181.51
C ALA A 52 27.22 47.81 180.43
N ARG A 53 25.95 47.61 180.80
CA ARG A 53 24.84 47.46 179.85
C ARG A 53 24.65 48.70 178.97
N GLN A 54 24.78 49.91 179.52
CA GLN A 54 24.71 51.16 178.74
C GLN A 54 25.89 51.31 177.77
N ALA A 55 27.12 51.00 178.21
CA ALA A 55 28.31 51.06 177.37
C ALA A 55 28.31 50.01 176.25
N ARG A 56 27.86 48.77 176.56
CA ARG A 56 27.58 47.73 175.56
C ARG A 56 26.60 48.21 174.51
N LYS A 57 25.43 48.70 174.94
CA LYS A 57 24.39 49.21 174.02
C LYS A 57 24.95 50.30 173.12
N LYS A 58 25.73 51.25 173.67
CA LYS A 58 26.37 52.33 172.90
C LYS A 58 27.36 51.80 171.84
N ARG A 59 28.21 50.82 172.16
CA ARG A 59 29.15 50.23 171.19
C ARG A 59 28.40 49.47 170.08
N GLN A 60 27.37 48.71 170.44
CA GLN A 60 26.55 47.99 169.47
C GLN A 60 25.77 48.96 168.56
N THR A 61 25.33 50.13 169.05
CA THR A 61 24.78 51.21 168.20
C THR A 61 25.82 51.78 167.24
N GLN A 62 27.08 51.99 167.66
CA GLN A 62 28.14 52.47 166.75
C GLN A 62 28.48 51.47 165.64
N ASP A 63 28.41 50.17 165.92
CA ASP A 63 28.62 49.14 164.90
C ASP A 63 27.39 49.01 163.96
N PHE A 64 26.16 49.28 164.44
CA PHE A 64 24.97 49.45 163.61
C PHE A 64 25.14 50.62 162.62
N ASP A 65 25.51 51.81 163.10
CA ASP A 65 25.70 53.01 162.27
C ASP A 65 26.71 52.75 161.13
N ARG A 66 27.82 52.06 161.44
CA ARG A 66 28.84 51.66 160.45
C ARG A 66 28.34 50.66 159.41
N LEU A 67 27.43 49.76 159.77
CA LEU A 67 26.84 48.81 158.82
C LEU A 67 25.89 49.50 157.86
N VAL A 68 25.11 50.48 158.35
CA VAL A 68 24.25 51.34 157.50
C VAL A 68 25.11 52.17 156.54
N GLU A 69 26.14 52.86 157.02
CA GLU A 69 27.06 53.66 156.18
C GLU A 69 27.71 52.81 155.06
N ARG A 70 28.09 51.55 155.37
CA ARG A 70 28.66 50.63 154.35
C ARG A 70 27.62 50.10 153.37
N GLY A 71 26.36 49.93 153.80
CA GLY A 71 25.25 49.63 152.91
C GLY A 71 24.98 50.76 151.93
N GLN A 72 24.92 52.00 152.42
CA GLN A 72 24.75 53.21 151.60
C GLN A 72 25.93 53.44 150.65
N LEU A 73 27.17 53.19 151.08
CA LEU A 73 28.34 53.30 150.22
C LEU A 73 28.32 52.24 149.09
N ALA A 74 27.85 51.03 149.38
CA ALA A 74 27.67 49.98 148.37
C ALA A 74 26.50 50.28 147.41
N MET A 75 25.41 50.92 147.88
CA MET A 75 24.34 51.44 147.01
C MET A 75 24.87 52.48 146.03
N ASN A 76 25.70 53.41 146.51
CA ASN A 76 26.29 54.47 145.70
C ASN A 76 27.35 53.98 144.71
N SER A 77 27.96 52.82 144.96
CA SER A 77 28.87 52.14 144.02
C SER A 77 28.17 51.11 143.13
N GLU A 78 26.83 51.06 143.15
CA GLU A 78 25.98 50.10 142.42
C GLU A 78 26.28 48.61 142.73
N ASP A 79 27.02 48.33 143.81
CA ASP A 79 27.20 46.96 144.34
C ASP A 79 26.00 46.62 145.22
N TYR A 80 24.84 46.49 144.58
CA TYR A 80 23.58 46.18 145.24
C TYR A 80 23.65 44.87 146.03
N ARG A 81 24.51 43.93 145.60
CA ARG A 81 24.75 42.66 146.31
C ARG A 81 25.45 42.88 147.66
N ALA A 82 26.48 43.73 147.70
CA ALA A 82 27.12 44.12 148.96
C ALA A 82 26.21 45.01 149.82
N ALA A 83 25.42 45.90 149.21
CA ALA A 83 24.46 46.75 149.90
C ALA A 83 23.41 45.94 150.67
N VAL A 84 22.73 45.01 149.98
CA VAL A 84 21.78 44.06 150.59
C VAL A 84 22.41 43.38 151.80
N ARG A 85 23.62 42.82 151.64
CA ARG A 85 24.33 42.12 152.73
C ARG A 85 24.65 43.03 153.93
N PHE A 86 25.08 44.27 153.71
CA PHE A 86 25.41 45.20 154.80
C PHE A 86 24.15 45.70 155.52
N PHE A 87 23.08 46.01 154.80
CA PHE A 87 21.81 46.40 155.42
C PHE A 87 21.15 45.24 156.19
N GLU A 88 21.22 44.00 155.70
CA GLU A 88 20.75 42.82 156.46
C GLU A 88 21.51 42.64 157.79
N GLN A 89 22.82 42.87 157.79
CA GLN A 89 23.64 42.87 159.01
C GLN A 89 23.28 44.03 159.95
N ALA A 90 23.01 45.22 159.39
CA ALA A 90 22.52 46.36 160.16
C ALA A 90 21.17 46.04 160.82
N LEU A 91 20.18 45.55 160.07
CA LEU A 91 18.86 45.18 160.61
C LEU A 91 18.94 44.16 161.74
N ALA A 92 19.75 43.11 161.61
CA ALA A 92 19.96 42.12 162.68
C ALA A 92 20.53 42.76 163.97
N THR A 93 21.43 43.74 163.80
CA THR A 93 22.01 44.50 164.92
C THR A 93 21.02 45.50 165.52
N GLY A 94 20.20 46.17 164.70
CA GLY A 94 19.19 47.13 165.15
C GLY A 94 18.03 46.44 165.89
N GLN A 95 17.57 45.30 165.39
CA GLN A 95 16.50 44.51 166.01
C GLN A 95 16.90 43.97 167.40
N THR A 96 18.15 43.56 167.58
CA THR A 96 18.67 43.09 168.89
C THR A 96 18.86 44.22 169.91
N LEU A 97 18.91 45.48 169.46
CA LEU A 97 19.08 46.68 170.30
C LEU A 97 17.77 47.45 170.57
N GLU A 98 16.66 47.04 169.96
CA GLU A 98 15.39 47.78 169.92
C GLU A 98 15.58 49.22 169.36
N LEU A 99 16.36 49.36 168.28
CA LEU A 99 16.49 50.61 167.53
C LEU A 99 15.38 50.76 166.48
N ASP A 100 15.08 52.00 166.10
CA ASP A 100 14.27 52.27 164.90
C ASP A 100 15.09 51.89 163.66
N THR A 101 14.60 50.92 162.90
CA THR A 101 15.27 50.31 161.75
C THR A 101 14.59 50.64 160.42
N ARG A 102 13.49 51.41 160.43
CA ARG A 102 12.62 51.61 159.26
C ARG A 102 13.35 52.17 158.04
N GLU A 103 14.26 53.11 158.22
CA GLU A 103 15.06 53.70 157.14
C GLU A 103 15.96 52.65 156.46
N VAL A 104 16.55 51.74 157.25
CA VAL A 104 17.38 50.63 156.76
C VAL A 104 16.53 49.55 156.06
N GLU A 105 15.29 49.32 156.52
CA GLU A 105 14.34 48.43 155.85
C GLU A 105 13.92 48.99 154.47
N GLU A 106 13.66 50.30 154.39
CA GLU A 106 13.35 51.00 153.14
C GLU A 106 14.55 50.95 152.16
N GLU A 107 15.78 51.24 152.61
CA GLU A 107 16.98 51.14 151.76
C GLU A 107 17.31 49.70 151.34
N LEU A 108 17.12 48.70 152.21
CA LEU A 108 17.28 47.28 151.85
C LEU A 108 16.29 46.84 150.77
N ALA A 109 15.04 47.32 150.83
CA ALA A 109 14.04 47.03 149.81
C ALA A 109 14.48 47.58 148.44
N VAL A 110 14.98 48.82 148.39
CA VAL A 110 15.53 49.42 147.16
C VAL A 110 16.75 48.63 146.67
N ALA A 111 17.67 48.25 147.56
CA ALA A 111 18.86 47.46 147.22
C ALA A 111 18.49 46.12 146.58
N ARG A 112 17.50 45.40 147.14
CA ARG A 112 17.00 44.12 146.60
C ARG A 112 16.36 44.29 145.22
N THR A 113 15.51 45.30 145.02
CA THR A 113 14.89 45.56 143.70
C THR A 113 15.93 45.93 142.65
N ARG A 114 16.96 46.71 143.01
CA ARG A 114 18.07 47.04 142.09
C ARG A 114 18.91 45.81 141.74
N LEU A 115 19.22 44.96 142.72
CA LEU A 115 19.93 43.71 142.50
C LEU A 115 19.16 42.77 141.54
N GLU A 116 17.86 42.59 141.76
CA GLU A 116 17.00 41.77 140.88
C GLU A 116 16.97 42.32 139.45
N GLN A 117 16.90 43.65 139.28
CA GLN A 117 16.97 44.30 137.97
C GLN A 117 18.32 44.04 137.28
N THR A 118 19.45 44.11 137.99
CA THR A 118 20.78 43.84 137.42
C THR A 118 20.98 42.36 137.05
N GLU A 119 20.66 41.42 137.94
CA GLU A 119 20.82 39.98 137.64
C GLU A 119 19.92 39.54 136.48
N ARG A 120 18.69 40.09 136.39
CA ARG A 120 17.78 39.85 135.27
C ARG A 120 18.27 40.47 133.97
N LEU A 121 18.91 41.64 134.02
CA LEU A 121 19.49 42.28 132.84
C LEU A 121 20.61 41.40 132.27
N GLU A 122 21.56 40.97 133.11
CA GLU A 122 22.67 40.09 132.73
C GLU A 122 22.18 38.78 132.07
N SER A 123 21.18 38.12 132.68
CA SER A 123 20.55 36.91 132.09
C SER A 123 19.99 37.16 130.69
N LEU A 124 19.26 38.27 130.51
CA LEU A 124 18.67 38.62 129.20
C LEU A 124 19.74 38.96 128.15
N VAL A 125 20.85 39.60 128.54
CA VAL A 125 21.98 39.88 127.63
C VAL A 125 22.61 38.57 127.15
N GLU A 126 22.88 37.63 128.08
CA GLU A 126 23.58 36.39 127.75
C GLU A 126 22.68 35.42 126.97
N GLU A 127 21.39 35.30 127.32
CA GLU A 127 20.40 34.58 126.49
C GLU A 127 20.32 35.15 125.07
N GLY A 128 20.37 36.49 124.93
CA GLY A 128 20.38 37.15 123.62
C GLY A 128 21.63 36.84 122.79
N ARG A 129 22.81 36.85 123.43
CA ARG A 129 24.09 36.50 122.79
C ARG A 129 24.15 35.03 122.39
N GLN A 130 23.67 34.14 123.26
CA GLN A 130 23.58 32.71 122.97
C GLN A 130 22.63 32.43 121.80
N ALA A 131 21.47 33.10 121.75
CA ALA A 131 20.51 32.98 120.65
C ALA A 131 21.07 33.47 119.29
N LEU A 132 21.95 34.47 119.26
CA LEU A 132 22.67 34.85 118.03
C LEU A 132 23.62 33.75 117.54
N GLN A 133 24.23 32.99 118.45
CA GLN A 133 25.16 31.91 118.10
C GLN A 133 24.43 30.61 117.74
N SER A 134 23.31 30.29 118.41
CA SER A 134 22.49 29.10 118.10
C SER A 134 21.72 29.22 116.78
N GLY A 135 21.51 30.45 116.28
CA GLY A 135 20.75 30.75 115.07
C GLY A 135 19.29 31.14 115.34
N GLU A 136 18.92 31.32 116.60
CA GLU A 136 17.59 31.73 117.05
C GLU A 136 17.45 33.26 117.01
N PHE A 137 17.71 33.87 115.85
CA PHE A 137 17.80 35.33 115.70
C PHE A 137 16.54 36.08 116.16
N GLY A 138 15.36 35.47 116.05
CA GLY A 138 14.12 36.04 116.60
C GLY A 138 14.08 36.05 118.14
N VAL A 139 14.66 35.05 118.79
CA VAL A 139 14.82 35.01 120.25
C VAL A 139 15.87 36.03 120.68
N ALA A 140 16.98 36.16 119.96
CA ALA A 140 17.98 37.19 120.22
C ALA A 140 17.38 38.61 120.21
N VAL A 141 16.58 38.95 119.19
CA VAL A 141 15.87 40.24 119.12
C VAL A 141 14.94 40.43 120.33
N ASP A 142 14.14 39.42 120.69
CA ASP A 142 13.25 39.48 121.88
C ASP A 142 14.05 39.71 123.17
N ARG A 143 15.17 39.02 123.36
CA ARG A 143 15.99 39.11 124.57
C ARG A 143 16.68 40.46 124.72
N PHE A 144 17.32 40.98 123.67
CA PHE A 144 17.88 42.33 123.71
C PHE A 144 16.79 43.41 123.84
N SER A 145 15.62 43.22 123.23
CA SER A 145 14.48 44.15 123.43
C SER A 145 14.00 44.19 124.89
N ARG A 146 14.00 43.04 125.59
CA ARG A 146 13.65 42.96 127.02
C ARG A 146 14.75 43.52 127.93
N ALA A 147 16.02 43.35 127.56
CA ALA A 147 17.14 43.97 128.26
C ALA A 147 17.06 45.51 128.17
N LEU A 148 16.78 46.05 126.98
CA LEU A 148 16.52 47.49 126.76
C LEU A 148 15.30 48.02 127.52
N ALA A 149 14.31 47.18 127.85
CA ALA A 149 13.19 47.61 128.70
C ALA A 149 13.59 47.84 130.17
N ILE A 150 14.75 47.31 130.61
CA ILE A 150 15.33 47.54 131.94
C ILE A 150 16.36 48.69 131.86
N ALA A 151 17.19 48.72 130.81
CA ALA A 151 18.22 49.72 130.58
C ALA A 151 18.08 50.35 129.16
N PRO A 152 17.16 51.32 128.95
CA PRO A 152 16.83 51.83 127.62
C PRO A 152 17.94 52.66 126.98
N ASP A 153 18.75 53.33 127.80
CA ASP A 153 19.82 54.23 127.36
C ASP A 153 21.20 53.52 127.23
N ASP A 154 21.25 52.19 127.39
CA ASP A 154 22.48 51.40 127.21
C ASP A 154 22.86 51.29 125.71
N PRO A 155 24.00 51.89 125.29
CA PRO A 155 24.39 51.90 123.89
C PRO A 155 24.90 50.54 123.38
N GLU A 156 25.40 49.66 124.25
CA GLU A 156 25.79 48.30 123.85
C GLU A 156 24.55 47.47 123.56
N LEU A 157 23.53 47.54 124.43
CA LEU A 157 22.26 46.84 124.20
C LEU A 157 21.53 47.31 122.94
N GLN A 158 21.55 48.62 122.66
CA GLN A 158 21.01 49.16 121.40
C GLN A 158 21.77 48.64 120.17
N ALA A 159 23.09 48.46 120.28
CA ALA A 159 23.90 47.87 119.21
C ALA A 159 23.63 46.37 119.03
N TRP A 160 23.49 45.61 120.11
CA TRP A 160 23.16 44.19 120.08
C TRP A 160 21.76 43.91 119.51
N GLU A 161 20.76 44.73 119.85
CA GLU A 161 19.40 44.61 119.32
C GLU A 161 19.35 44.87 117.81
N ARG A 162 19.96 45.98 117.35
CA ARG A 162 20.04 46.32 115.92
C ARG A 162 20.70 45.21 115.12
N LYS A 163 21.85 44.73 115.58
CA LYS A 163 22.60 43.62 114.98
C LYS A 163 21.78 42.34 114.90
N ALA A 164 21.01 42.02 115.95
CA ALA A 164 20.11 40.88 115.94
C ALA A 164 18.99 41.01 114.88
N ARG A 165 18.44 42.23 114.69
CA ARG A 165 17.44 42.50 113.64
C ARG A 165 18.01 42.41 112.23
N GLU A 166 19.19 42.97 112.00
CA GLU A 166 19.87 42.97 110.70
C GLU A 166 20.18 41.53 110.25
N VAL A 167 20.69 40.70 111.17
CA VAL A 167 20.90 39.26 110.94
C VAL A 167 19.58 38.51 110.68
N GLN A 168 18.53 38.76 111.47
CA GLN A 168 17.22 38.11 111.29
C GLN A 168 16.63 38.41 109.90
N GLU A 169 16.71 39.66 109.45
CA GLU A 169 16.18 40.09 108.17
C GLU A 169 17.03 39.61 106.98
N ALA A 170 18.36 39.59 107.13
CA ALA A 170 19.26 39.00 106.13
C ALA A 170 18.99 37.50 105.94
N VAL A 171 18.78 36.75 107.02
CA VAL A 171 18.41 35.33 106.98
C VAL A 171 17.05 35.11 106.30
N ARG A 172 16.03 35.92 106.63
CA ARG A 172 14.71 35.87 105.97
C ARG A 172 14.81 36.11 104.46
N ARG A 173 15.64 37.07 104.02
CA ARG A 173 15.88 37.31 102.59
C ARG A 173 16.55 36.13 101.90
N SER A 174 17.48 35.46 102.58
CA SER A 174 18.10 34.25 102.05
C SER A 174 17.07 33.14 101.82
N GLU A 175 16.20 32.88 102.80
CA GLU A 175 15.16 31.86 102.70
C GLU A 175 14.20 32.13 101.53
N ALA A 176 13.74 33.39 101.38
CA ALA A 176 12.89 33.79 100.27
C ALA A 176 13.59 33.70 98.90
N ALA A 177 14.88 34.04 98.83
CA ALA A 177 15.67 33.93 97.61
C ALA A 177 15.95 32.46 97.23
N LEU A 178 16.17 31.58 98.20
CA LEU A 178 16.37 30.15 97.99
C LEU A 178 15.09 29.49 97.42
N ILE A 179 13.93 29.78 98.00
CA ILE A 179 12.62 29.32 97.48
C ILE A 179 12.38 29.81 96.04
N ALA A 180 12.91 30.98 95.67
CA ALA A 180 12.82 31.53 94.33
C ALA A 180 13.89 31.04 93.34
N GLY A 181 14.76 30.08 93.74
CA GLY A 181 15.87 29.59 92.90
C GLY A 181 16.98 30.63 92.67
N LYS A 182 17.07 31.68 93.48
CA LYS A 182 18.02 32.80 93.34
C LYS A 182 19.21 32.63 94.27
N TYR A 183 19.98 31.56 94.08
CA TYR A 183 21.08 31.15 94.96
C TYR A 183 22.13 32.24 95.20
N ASP A 184 22.48 33.05 94.19
CA ASP A 184 23.43 34.15 94.37
C ASP A 184 22.91 35.22 95.35
N VAL A 185 21.61 35.54 95.29
CA VAL A 185 20.95 36.48 96.22
C VAL A 185 20.85 35.88 97.62
N ALA A 186 20.57 34.58 97.72
CA ALA A 186 20.53 33.87 98.99
C ALA A 186 21.91 33.82 99.68
N THR A 187 22.94 33.47 98.91
CA THR A 187 24.34 33.41 99.37
C THR A 187 24.78 34.76 99.93
N HIS A 188 24.60 35.84 99.16
CA HIS A 188 24.97 37.19 99.56
C HIS A 188 24.24 37.67 100.83
N ALA A 189 22.99 37.26 101.03
CA ALA A 189 22.22 37.60 102.22
C ALA A 189 22.78 36.89 103.47
N ILE A 190 23.21 35.62 103.39
CA ILE A 190 23.87 34.93 104.51
C ILE A 190 25.28 35.47 104.77
N GLU A 191 26.04 35.82 103.73
CA GLU A 191 27.34 36.49 103.88
C GLU A 191 27.21 37.84 104.61
N THR A 192 26.15 38.60 104.30
CA THR A 192 25.83 39.84 105.03
C THR A 192 25.55 39.57 106.51
N ALA A 193 24.81 38.51 106.83
CA ALA A 193 24.56 38.09 108.22
C ALA A 193 25.84 37.64 108.94
N LEU A 194 26.76 36.97 108.24
CA LEU A 194 28.05 36.51 108.78
C LEU A 194 29.02 37.66 109.06
N ASN A 195 28.95 38.75 108.30
CA ASN A 195 29.71 39.97 108.62
C ASN A 195 29.25 40.59 109.95
N GLU A 196 27.94 40.57 110.21
CA GLU A 196 27.39 41.06 111.48
C GLU A 196 27.70 40.11 112.66
N VAL A 197 27.50 38.80 112.51
CA VAL A 197 27.89 37.79 113.52
C VAL A 197 28.95 36.84 112.96
N PRO A 198 30.24 37.23 113.01
CA PRO A 198 31.34 36.37 112.58
C PRO A 198 31.37 35.05 113.35
N ASN A 199 31.77 33.99 112.65
CA ASN A 199 31.92 32.63 113.18
C ASN A 199 30.63 32.02 113.77
N SER A 200 29.43 32.50 113.37
CA SER A 200 28.16 31.87 113.75
C SER A 200 28.01 30.50 113.06
N PRO A 201 28.03 29.37 113.80
CA PRO A 201 27.94 28.04 113.19
C PRO A 201 26.60 27.79 112.49
N ALA A 202 25.55 28.49 112.93
CA ALA A 202 24.22 28.42 112.32
C ALA A 202 24.16 29.12 110.96
N LEU A 203 24.80 30.30 110.82
CA LEU A 203 24.86 31.00 109.54
C LEU A 203 25.77 30.28 108.53
N GLU A 204 26.91 29.76 108.98
CA GLU A 204 27.77 28.94 108.10
C GLU A 204 27.06 27.69 107.59
N ARG A 205 26.24 27.03 108.42
CA ARG A 205 25.45 25.87 108.00
C ARG A 205 24.45 26.27 106.90
N ARG A 206 23.73 27.37 107.09
CA ARG A 206 22.80 27.94 106.09
C ARG A 206 23.50 28.32 104.79
N LEU A 207 24.73 28.84 104.85
CA LEU A 207 25.53 29.14 103.66
C LEU A 207 25.86 27.86 102.86
N ARG A 208 26.28 26.80 103.55
CA ARG A 208 26.54 25.48 102.94
C ARG A 208 25.27 24.88 102.34
N GLU A 209 24.13 24.95 103.03
CA GLU A 209 22.83 24.49 102.54
C GLU A 209 22.42 25.17 101.21
N VAL A 210 22.56 26.49 101.11
CA VAL A 210 22.29 27.25 99.87
C VAL A 210 23.20 26.82 98.71
N GLN A 211 24.50 26.61 98.97
CA GLN A 211 25.47 26.17 97.97
C GLN A 211 25.20 24.73 97.50
N VAL A 212 24.91 23.83 98.43
CA VAL A 212 24.58 22.43 98.16
C VAL A 212 23.30 22.32 97.32
N GLN A 213 22.26 23.08 97.65
CA GLN A 213 21.02 23.05 96.89
C GLN A 213 21.20 23.56 95.45
N ARG A 214 21.95 24.65 95.25
CA ARG A 214 22.32 25.15 93.90
C ARG A 214 22.90 24.07 93.01
N TYR A 215 23.84 23.28 93.53
CA TYR A 215 24.49 22.23 92.75
C TYR A 215 23.53 21.07 92.45
N VAL A 216 22.63 20.70 93.36
CA VAL A 216 21.63 19.66 93.07
C VAL A 216 20.70 20.07 91.94
N ASP A 217 20.12 21.28 92.00
CA ASP A 217 19.19 21.75 90.97
C ASP A 217 19.86 21.88 89.59
N GLN A 218 21.15 22.23 89.55
CA GLN A 218 21.95 22.22 88.32
C GLN A 218 22.17 20.78 87.79
N GLY A 219 22.48 19.82 88.66
CA GLY A 219 22.72 18.43 88.29
C GLY A 219 21.45 17.74 87.80
N GLU A 220 20.31 17.99 88.44
CA GLU A 220 19.01 17.48 88.01
C GLU A 220 18.58 18.07 86.67
N THR A 221 18.86 19.36 86.43
CA THR A 221 18.61 20.00 85.12
C THR A 221 19.42 19.35 84.01
N ALA A 222 20.71 19.09 84.24
CA ALA A 222 21.57 18.38 83.27
C ALA A 222 21.15 16.91 83.07
N PHE A 223 20.72 16.23 84.13
CA PHE A 223 20.20 14.86 84.04
C PHE A 223 18.91 14.79 83.21
N ALA A 224 18.01 15.76 83.40
CA ALA A 224 16.76 15.87 82.64
C ALA A 224 16.98 16.26 81.17
N SER A 225 18.04 17.02 80.84
CA SER A 225 18.41 17.32 79.45
C SER A 225 19.10 16.16 78.72
N GLY A 226 19.43 15.07 79.43
CA GLY A 226 20.17 13.93 78.89
C GLY A 226 21.68 14.12 78.84
N ASP A 227 22.20 15.26 79.29
CA ASP A 227 23.65 15.48 79.47
C ASP A 227 24.12 14.82 80.77
N TYR A 228 24.22 13.49 80.71
CA TYR A 228 24.64 12.66 81.84
C TYR A 228 26.12 12.87 82.20
N GLU A 229 26.94 13.51 81.35
CA GLU A 229 28.33 13.85 81.68
C GLU A 229 28.38 15.12 82.53
N ALA A 230 27.67 16.18 82.13
CA ALA A 230 27.54 17.40 82.93
C ALA A 230 26.81 17.15 84.25
N ALA A 231 25.74 16.34 84.24
CA ALA A 231 25.01 15.95 85.45
C ALA A 231 25.93 15.26 86.46
N LEU A 232 26.80 14.37 85.99
CA LEU A 232 27.70 13.61 86.86
C LEU A 232 28.74 14.52 87.53
N ASP A 233 29.41 15.40 86.79
CA ASP A 233 30.38 16.34 87.38
C ASP A 233 29.72 17.27 88.40
N VAL A 234 28.50 17.76 88.12
CA VAL A 234 27.78 18.64 89.04
C VAL A 234 27.34 17.90 90.31
N PHE A 235 26.79 16.69 90.21
CA PHE A 235 26.47 15.89 91.40
C PHE A 235 27.72 15.51 92.21
N GLU A 236 28.86 15.23 91.55
CA GLU A 236 30.14 14.98 92.23
C GLU A 236 30.75 16.25 92.88
N ARG A 237 30.25 17.45 92.57
CA ARG A 237 30.54 18.67 93.36
C ARG A 237 29.71 18.72 94.64
N VAL A 238 28.47 18.23 94.64
CA VAL A 238 27.65 18.15 95.87
C VAL A 238 28.33 17.24 96.90
N LEU A 239 28.76 16.04 96.51
CA LEU A 239 29.42 15.09 97.41
C LEU A 239 30.80 15.55 97.93
N ARG A 240 31.37 16.63 97.38
CA ARG A 240 32.56 17.29 97.93
C ARG A 240 32.24 18.25 99.09
N VAL A 241 30.98 18.71 99.19
CA VAL A 241 30.50 19.61 100.25
C VAL A 241 29.66 18.86 101.29
N ASP A 242 28.87 17.88 100.84
CA ASP A 242 28.05 17.00 101.67
C ASP A 242 28.22 15.54 101.21
N PRO A 243 29.21 14.80 101.76
CA PRO A 243 29.53 13.43 101.31
C PRO A 243 28.47 12.37 101.60
N GLU A 244 27.54 12.64 102.53
CA GLU A 244 26.55 11.65 103.01
C GLU A 244 25.16 11.83 102.37
N ARG A 245 25.02 12.75 101.40
CA ARG A 245 23.74 13.10 100.77
C ARG A 245 23.17 11.97 99.89
N GLU A 246 22.32 11.13 100.49
CA GLU A 246 21.79 9.88 99.90
C GLU A 246 21.03 10.07 98.58
N ASP A 247 20.25 11.15 98.45
CA ASP A 247 19.51 11.47 97.23
C ASP A 247 20.44 11.70 96.02
N VAL A 248 21.56 12.39 96.23
CA VAL A 248 22.58 12.64 95.21
C VAL A 248 23.41 11.39 94.92
N ILE A 249 23.74 10.57 95.93
CA ILE A 249 24.40 9.26 95.70
C ILE A 249 23.55 8.39 94.78
N ARG A 250 22.22 8.34 95.02
CA ARG A 250 21.26 7.65 94.15
C ARG A 250 21.22 8.22 92.74
N LEU A 251 21.17 9.56 92.60
CA LEU A 251 21.18 10.25 91.31
C LEU A 251 22.47 10.00 90.53
N ILE A 252 23.64 9.99 91.17
CA ILE A 252 24.94 9.60 90.55
C ILE A 252 24.89 8.16 90.05
N GLY A 253 24.36 7.23 90.86
CA GLY A 253 24.20 5.83 90.48
C GLY A 253 23.24 5.63 89.29
N GLU A 254 22.20 6.46 89.16
CA GLU A 254 21.33 6.47 87.98
C GLU A 254 22.01 7.12 86.77
N THR A 255 22.63 8.28 86.94
CA THR A 255 23.38 9.03 85.91
C THR A 255 24.45 8.17 85.25
N ARG A 256 25.27 7.48 86.05
CA ARG A 256 26.30 6.54 85.55
C ARG A 256 25.71 5.38 84.76
N ARG A 257 24.54 4.85 85.15
CA ARG A 257 23.84 3.78 84.41
C ARG A 257 23.31 4.30 83.07
N ARG A 258 22.67 5.47 83.04
CA ARG A 258 22.17 6.11 81.83
C ARG A 258 23.31 6.46 80.86
N LEU A 259 24.39 7.06 81.36
CA LEU A 259 25.59 7.38 80.57
C LEU A 259 26.21 6.13 79.94
N ASN A 260 26.35 5.04 80.70
CA ASN A 260 26.89 3.78 80.18
C ASN A 260 25.97 3.15 79.12
N GLN A 261 24.64 3.24 79.28
CA GLN A 261 23.68 2.81 78.25
C GLN A 261 23.83 3.61 76.96
N VAL A 262 23.89 4.95 77.04
CA VAL A 262 24.06 5.82 75.86
C VAL A 262 25.38 5.52 75.15
N ARG A 263 26.50 5.44 75.88
CA ARG A 263 27.83 5.14 75.32
C ARG A 263 27.94 3.78 74.64
N GLN A 264 27.16 2.77 75.07
CA GLN A 264 27.12 1.46 74.41
C GLN A 264 26.16 1.41 73.23
N VAL A 265 25.01 2.08 73.33
CA VAL A 265 23.94 2.00 72.32
C VAL A 265 24.24 2.84 71.08
N GLU A 266 24.72 4.07 71.23
CA GLU A 266 24.78 5.02 70.10
C GLU A 266 25.70 4.55 68.95
N PRO A 267 26.92 4.01 69.18
CA PRO A 267 27.77 3.53 68.09
C PRO A 267 27.15 2.37 67.29
N ILE A 268 26.51 1.43 67.98
CA ILE A 268 25.86 0.25 67.38
C ILE A 268 24.63 0.71 66.57
N LEU A 269 23.91 1.71 67.08
CA LEU A 269 22.77 2.32 66.41
C LEU A 269 23.19 3.06 65.13
N GLU A 270 24.27 3.84 65.18
CA GLU A 270 24.85 4.51 64.01
C GLU A 270 25.32 3.49 62.95
N GLU A 271 25.99 2.40 63.35
CA GLU A 271 26.36 1.31 62.44
C GLU A 271 25.15 0.70 61.74
N GLY A 272 24.08 0.40 62.50
CA GLY A 272 22.82 -0.13 61.94
C GLY A 272 22.16 0.83 60.96
N GLU A 273 22.13 2.13 61.27
CA GLU A 273 21.63 3.15 60.35
C GLU A 273 22.51 3.32 59.10
N MET A 274 23.84 3.24 59.22
CA MET A 274 24.74 3.28 58.06
C MET A 274 24.55 2.06 57.15
N ALA A 275 24.42 0.86 57.72
CA ALA A 275 24.10 -0.35 56.97
C ALA A 275 22.74 -0.23 56.25
N LEU A 276 21.71 0.28 56.93
CA LEU A 276 20.39 0.54 56.35
C LEU A 276 20.44 1.56 55.19
N ARG A 277 21.30 2.59 55.29
CA ARG A 277 21.54 3.57 54.22
C ARG A 277 22.30 2.99 53.03
N ARG A 278 23.24 2.06 53.25
CA ARG A 278 23.99 1.35 52.19
C ARG A 278 23.18 0.27 51.48
N GLY A 279 22.15 -0.26 52.13
CA GLY A 279 21.37 -1.39 51.63
C GLY A 279 21.82 -2.75 52.17
N ASP A 280 22.77 -2.76 53.12
CA ASP A 280 23.28 -3.94 53.80
C ASP A 280 22.28 -4.41 54.87
N TYR A 281 21.07 -4.78 54.44
CA TYR A 281 19.93 -4.95 55.35
C TYR A 281 20.12 -6.03 56.42
N ASP A 282 20.90 -7.08 56.14
CA ASP A 282 21.24 -8.11 57.11
C ASP A 282 22.11 -7.57 58.25
N ILE A 283 23.12 -6.76 57.93
CA ILE A 283 23.97 -6.09 58.92
C ILE A 283 23.14 -5.08 59.71
N ALA A 284 22.26 -4.33 59.03
CA ALA A 284 21.36 -3.38 59.69
C ALA A 284 20.42 -4.06 60.69
N ILE A 285 19.79 -5.19 60.30
CA ILE A 285 18.93 -6.01 61.16
C ILE A 285 19.71 -6.46 62.40
N GLN A 286 20.90 -7.05 62.22
CA GLN A 286 21.74 -7.53 63.31
C GLN A 286 22.10 -6.42 64.31
N ARG A 287 22.52 -5.24 63.82
CA ARG A 287 22.91 -4.10 64.67
C ARG A 287 21.72 -3.49 65.42
N PHE A 288 20.55 -3.38 64.78
CA PHE A 288 19.36 -2.90 65.50
C PHE A 288 18.87 -3.92 66.54
N GLU A 289 18.96 -5.23 66.28
CA GLU A 289 18.67 -6.27 67.27
C GLU A 289 19.64 -6.24 68.45
N GLU A 290 20.93 -5.98 68.20
CA GLU A 290 21.95 -5.77 69.24
C GLU A 290 21.63 -4.55 70.13
N VAL A 291 21.20 -3.43 69.54
CA VAL A 291 20.72 -2.27 70.31
C VAL A 291 19.49 -2.62 71.16
N LEU A 292 18.52 -3.36 70.61
CA LEU A 292 17.30 -3.74 71.33
C LEU A 292 17.56 -4.73 72.46
N ASN A 293 18.63 -5.53 72.40
CA ASN A 293 19.07 -6.35 73.53
C ASN A 293 19.61 -5.51 74.70
N ILE A 294 20.21 -4.35 74.43
CA ILE A 294 20.74 -3.42 75.46
C ILE A 294 19.65 -2.47 75.97
N ASN A 295 18.79 -1.97 75.07
CA ASN A 295 17.66 -1.10 75.37
C ASN A 295 16.42 -1.52 74.54
N PRO A 296 15.56 -2.40 75.08
CA PRO A 296 14.37 -2.91 74.38
C PRO A 296 13.38 -1.84 73.92
N ASN A 297 13.38 -0.67 74.54
CA ASN A 297 12.48 0.44 74.24
C ASN A 297 13.13 1.51 73.34
N ASN A 298 14.27 1.22 72.69
CA ASN A 298 14.89 2.16 71.77
C ASN A 298 14.07 2.30 70.47
N HIS A 299 13.26 3.37 70.40
CA HIS A 299 12.41 3.66 69.24
C HIS A 299 13.17 3.75 67.90
N ARG A 300 14.38 4.32 67.87
CA ARG A 300 15.20 4.40 66.64
C ARG A 300 15.58 3.00 66.15
N ALA A 301 15.97 2.11 67.06
CA ALA A 301 16.31 0.73 66.70
C ALA A 301 15.09 -0.09 66.27
N VAL A 302 13.93 0.05 66.93
CA VAL A 302 12.68 -0.60 66.48
C VAL A 302 12.28 -0.14 65.09
N GLU A 303 12.33 1.16 64.82
CA GLU A 303 12.00 1.72 63.51
C GLU A 303 13.00 1.26 62.45
N GLY A 304 14.30 1.38 62.73
CA GLY A 304 15.39 0.92 61.87
C GLY A 304 15.27 -0.56 61.51
N LEU A 305 14.99 -1.43 62.49
CA LEU A 305 14.76 -2.86 62.29
C LEU A 305 13.55 -3.13 61.39
N THR A 306 12.45 -2.41 61.60
CA THR A 306 11.23 -2.51 60.78
C THR A 306 11.51 -2.07 59.33
N GLN A 307 12.21 -0.95 59.15
CA GLN A 307 12.62 -0.47 57.83
C GLN A 307 13.57 -1.44 57.13
N ALA A 308 14.57 -1.98 57.83
CA ALA A 308 15.54 -2.93 57.29
C ALA A 308 14.87 -4.24 56.84
N ARG A 309 14.03 -4.85 57.68
CA ARG A 309 13.27 -6.06 57.33
C ARG A 309 12.34 -5.83 56.14
N ARG A 310 11.65 -4.68 56.09
CA ARG A 310 10.78 -4.31 54.94
C ARG A 310 11.56 -4.16 53.65
N ARG A 311 12.68 -3.41 53.67
CA ARG A 311 13.51 -3.18 52.48
C ARG A 311 14.23 -4.46 52.01
N LYS A 312 14.67 -5.33 52.94
CA LYS A 312 15.19 -6.67 52.61
C LYS A 312 14.16 -7.47 51.82
N LYS A 313 12.93 -7.60 52.34
CA LYS A 313 11.84 -8.32 51.65
C LYS A 313 11.51 -7.72 50.28
N GLN A 314 11.48 -6.40 50.15
CA GLN A 314 11.27 -5.72 48.86
C GLN A 314 12.41 -5.98 47.85
N THR A 315 13.66 -6.06 48.33
CA THR A 315 14.82 -6.31 47.47
C THR A 315 14.86 -7.77 47.02
N GLN A 316 14.53 -8.71 47.91
CA GLN A 316 14.36 -10.12 47.56
C GLN A 316 13.22 -10.33 46.54
N ALA A 317 12.07 -9.68 46.73
CA ALA A 317 10.96 -9.75 45.76
C ALA A 317 11.35 -9.24 44.37
N ARG A 318 12.11 -8.14 44.27
CA ARG A 318 12.63 -7.62 42.99
C ARG A 318 13.63 -8.57 42.34
N GLU A 319 14.49 -9.22 43.12
CA GLU A 319 15.45 -10.21 42.58
C GLU A 319 14.75 -11.47 42.09
N ILE A 320 13.68 -11.91 42.77
CA ILE A 320 12.79 -12.99 42.33
C ILE A 320 12.13 -12.61 40.99
N GLU A 321 11.47 -11.45 40.92
CA GLU A 321 10.82 -10.94 39.71
C GLU A 321 11.80 -10.83 38.52
N ARG A 322 13.02 -10.33 38.78
CA ARG A 322 14.10 -10.23 37.79
C ARG A 322 14.57 -11.61 37.30
N ARG A 323 14.70 -12.61 38.19
CA ARG A 323 15.07 -13.97 37.79
C ARG A 323 13.96 -14.68 37.01
N ILE A 324 12.70 -14.50 37.40
CA ILE A 324 11.55 -15.04 36.66
C ILE A 324 11.46 -14.42 35.26
N SER A 325 11.71 -13.11 35.11
CA SER A 325 11.72 -12.49 33.78
C SER A 325 12.87 -12.99 32.90
N GLN A 326 14.07 -13.17 33.46
CA GLN A 326 15.19 -13.79 32.75
C GLN A 326 14.92 -15.26 32.38
N ALA A 327 14.31 -16.03 33.27
CA ALA A 327 13.96 -17.42 32.98
C ALA A 327 12.90 -17.53 31.88
N ARG A 328 11.91 -16.63 31.87
CA ARG A 328 10.93 -16.52 30.77
C ARG A 328 11.59 -16.15 29.44
N GLN A 329 12.57 -15.25 29.45
CA GLN A 329 13.34 -14.91 28.26
C GLN A 329 14.13 -16.13 27.76
N ALA A 330 14.88 -16.79 28.63
CA ALA A 330 15.63 -18.00 28.29
C ALA A 330 14.71 -19.12 27.74
N LEU A 331 13.53 -19.33 28.34
CA LEU A 331 12.52 -20.28 27.86
C LEU A 331 11.98 -19.92 26.46
N ALA A 332 11.78 -18.62 26.18
CA ALA A 332 11.35 -18.14 24.86
C ALA A 332 12.47 -18.21 23.80
N GLU A 333 13.74 -18.14 24.22
CA GLU A 333 14.92 -18.30 23.37
C GLU A 333 15.28 -19.79 23.13
N GLY A 334 14.65 -20.74 23.84
CA GLY A 334 14.94 -22.17 23.76
C GLY A 334 16.06 -22.64 24.70
N ASN A 335 16.61 -21.75 25.53
CA ASN A 335 17.64 -22.04 26.52
C ASN A 335 17.01 -22.63 27.79
N TYR A 336 16.46 -23.83 27.70
CA TYR A 336 15.63 -24.42 28.76
C TYR A 336 16.42 -24.71 30.05
N GLU A 337 17.67 -25.15 29.95
CA GLU A 337 18.57 -25.38 31.07
C GLU A 337 18.83 -24.10 31.89
N ASP A 338 19.12 -22.98 31.22
CA ASP A 338 19.31 -21.67 31.86
C ASP A 338 18.03 -21.19 32.55
N ALA A 339 16.87 -21.40 31.91
CA ALA A 339 15.56 -21.10 32.49
C ALA A 339 15.31 -21.92 33.77
N ILE A 340 15.60 -23.22 33.74
CA ILE A 340 15.48 -24.13 34.89
C ILE A 340 16.38 -23.65 36.03
N GLU A 341 17.67 -23.39 35.78
CA GLU A 341 18.61 -22.96 36.82
C GLU A 341 18.18 -21.63 37.48
N LEU A 342 17.70 -20.67 36.69
CA LEU A 342 17.20 -19.39 37.20
C LEU A 342 15.97 -19.56 38.10
N LEU A 343 15.09 -20.52 37.80
CA LEU A 343 13.86 -20.80 38.55
C LEU A 343 14.13 -21.62 39.81
N GLU A 344 15.03 -22.61 39.76
CA GLU A 344 15.51 -23.31 40.96
C GLU A 344 16.14 -22.31 41.96
N ARG A 345 16.93 -21.34 41.46
CA ARG A 345 17.47 -20.23 42.24
C ARG A 345 16.42 -19.23 42.76
N VAL A 346 15.19 -19.25 42.25
CA VAL A 346 14.05 -18.53 42.84
C VAL A 346 13.42 -19.37 43.95
N LEU A 347 13.23 -20.67 43.73
CA LEU A 347 12.66 -21.59 44.72
C LEU A 347 13.58 -21.82 45.93
N THR A 348 14.89 -21.52 45.85
CA THR A 348 15.75 -21.44 47.05
C THR A 348 15.52 -20.18 47.90
N LEU A 349 14.94 -19.11 47.33
CA LEU A 349 14.58 -17.88 48.05
C LEU A 349 13.15 -17.90 48.56
N ASP A 350 12.23 -18.48 47.79
CA ASP A 350 10.81 -18.66 48.11
C ASP A 350 10.31 -20.00 47.55
N PRO A 351 10.35 -21.09 48.35
CA PRO A 351 9.97 -22.43 47.91
C PRO A 351 8.52 -22.55 47.41
N ASP A 352 7.63 -21.70 47.92
CA ASP A 352 6.19 -21.72 47.63
C ASP A 352 5.80 -20.73 46.50
N HIS A 353 6.78 -20.17 45.77
CA HIS A 353 6.53 -19.19 44.71
C HIS A 353 5.82 -19.82 43.49
N ALA A 354 4.48 -19.85 43.53
CA ALA A 354 3.62 -20.55 42.58
C ALA A 354 3.93 -20.25 41.10
N GLU A 355 4.24 -18.99 40.76
CA GLU A 355 4.61 -18.61 39.39
C GLU A 355 5.94 -19.23 38.95
N ALA A 356 6.91 -19.37 39.86
CA ALA A 356 8.21 -19.96 39.53
C ALA A 356 8.09 -21.48 39.37
N GLN A 357 7.29 -22.15 40.20
CA GLN A 357 6.97 -23.57 40.03
C GLN A 357 6.25 -23.85 38.68
N ALA A 358 5.31 -22.97 38.30
CA ALA A 358 4.58 -23.09 37.04
C ALA A 358 5.50 -22.92 35.82
N VAL A 359 6.33 -21.87 35.80
CA VAL A 359 7.30 -21.65 34.72
C VAL A 359 8.38 -22.74 34.71
N LEU A 360 8.78 -23.29 35.86
CA LEU A 360 9.75 -24.39 35.94
C LEU A 360 9.18 -25.66 35.30
N THR A 361 7.92 -26.00 35.61
CA THR A 361 7.21 -27.13 34.99
C THR A 361 7.08 -26.94 33.47
N GLN A 362 6.85 -25.70 33.02
CA GLN A 362 6.84 -25.37 31.60
C GLN A 362 8.22 -25.56 30.95
N ALA A 363 9.30 -25.11 31.61
CA ALA A 363 10.68 -25.23 31.14
C ALA A 363 11.12 -26.70 31.03
N THR A 364 10.83 -27.53 32.04
CA THR A 364 11.18 -28.97 32.01
C THR A 364 10.42 -29.69 30.90
N ASN A 365 9.12 -29.43 30.73
CA ASN A 365 8.34 -30.05 29.67
C ASN A 365 8.82 -29.63 28.26
N ALA A 366 9.22 -28.37 28.09
CA ALA A 366 9.76 -27.86 26.83
C ALA A 366 11.14 -28.47 26.50
N ARG A 367 12.03 -28.60 27.50
CA ARG A 367 13.30 -29.32 27.37
C ARG A 367 13.08 -30.77 26.94
N ASP A 368 12.22 -31.48 27.65
CA ASP A 368 12.00 -32.92 27.42
C ASP A 368 11.35 -33.16 26.04
N ALA A 369 10.46 -32.26 25.59
CA ALA A 369 9.94 -32.26 24.23
C ALA A 369 11.05 -32.01 23.19
N SER A 370 11.93 -31.03 23.43
CA SER A 370 13.04 -30.68 22.55
C SER A 370 14.04 -31.84 22.38
N GLN A 371 14.43 -32.50 23.46
CA GLN A 371 15.31 -33.68 23.40
C GLN A 371 14.69 -34.83 22.59
N VAL A 372 13.38 -35.06 22.68
CA VAL A 372 12.71 -36.07 21.86
C VAL A 372 12.62 -35.64 20.39
N VAL A 373 12.38 -34.36 20.12
CA VAL A 373 12.39 -33.81 18.74
C VAL A 373 13.76 -33.95 18.09
N GLU A 374 14.85 -33.64 18.79
CA GLU A 374 16.21 -33.87 18.28
C GLU A 374 16.49 -35.34 17.98
N ARG A 375 16.03 -36.26 18.83
CA ARG A 375 16.16 -37.71 18.59
C ARG A 375 15.41 -38.12 17.33
N LEU A 376 14.14 -37.71 17.19
CA LEU A 376 13.30 -38.01 16.02
C LEU A 376 13.87 -37.43 14.72
N ILE A 377 14.44 -36.22 14.76
CA ILE A 377 15.16 -35.61 13.62
C ILE A 377 16.40 -36.41 13.24
N ASN A 378 17.15 -36.94 14.20
CA ASN A 378 18.32 -37.76 13.92
C ASN A 378 17.96 -39.16 13.38
N GLU A 379 16.85 -39.73 13.84
CA GLU A 379 16.28 -40.97 13.31
C GLU A 379 15.74 -40.76 11.88
N SER A 380 14.96 -39.71 11.61
CA SER A 380 14.44 -39.45 10.25
C SER A 380 15.53 -39.11 9.23
N ARG A 381 16.61 -38.44 9.63
CA ARG A 381 17.83 -38.25 8.82
C ARG A 381 18.51 -39.57 8.41
N LEU A 382 18.31 -40.66 9.16
CA LEU A 382 18.81 -41.98 8.78
C LEU A 382 17.91 -42.58 7.70
N GLU A 383 16.59 -42.57 7.90
CA GLU A 383 15.61 -43.09 6.93
C GLU A 383 15.66 -42.35 5.58
N LEU A 384 15.80 -41.02 5.61
CA LEU A 384 16.05 -40.19 4.42
C LEU A 384 17.28 -40.66 3.60
N ARG A 385 18.33 -41.17 4.26
CA ARG A 385 19.53 -41.70 3.57
C ARG A 385 19.36 -43.13 3.07
N LEU A 386 18.46 -43.89 3.67
CA LEU A 386 18.08 -45.23 3.23
C LEU A 386 17.07 -45.17 2.06
N GLY A 387 16.42 -44.03 1.86
CA GLY A 387 15.37 -43.83 0.87
C GLY A 387 13.99 -44.28 1.34
N ASP A 388 13.83 -44.56 2.64
CA ASP A 388 12.54 -44.83 3.28
C ASP A 388 11.92 -43.49 3.69
N TYR A 389 11.35 -42.80 2.68
CA TYR A 389 10.79 -41.47 2.87
C TYR A 389 9.50 -41.50 3.69
N GLU A 390 8.77 -42.63 3.70
CA GLU A 390 7.52 -42.80 4.44
C GLU A 390 7.81 -42.91 5.95
N ALA A 391 8.79 -43.73 6.35
CA ALA A 391 9.25 -43.77 7.74
C ALA A 391 9.84 -42.42 8.20
N ALA A 392 10.51 -41.68 7.31
CA ALA A 392 11.01 -40.34 7.61
C ALA A 392 9.85 -39.33 7.87
N VAL A 393 8.76 -39.40 7.09
CA VAL A 393 7.55 -38.57 7.30
C VAL A 393 6.96 -38.81 8.68
N ASP A 394 6.68 -40.08 9.05
CA ASP A 394 6.06 -40.43 10.33
C ASP A 394 6.86 -39.89 11.54
N LEU A 395 8.19 -40.03 11.52
CA LEU A 395 9.08 -39.54 12.57
C LEU A 395 9.07 -38.01 12.68
N LEU A 396 8.97 -37.31 11.55
CA LEU A 396 8.96 -35.85 11.49
C LEU A 396 7.60 -35.24 11.84
N GLU A 397 6.51 -35.97 11.58
CA GLU A 397 5.17 -35.60 12.05
C GLU A 397 5.01 -35.80 13.56
N ASP A 398 5.57 -36.87 14.16
CA ASP A 398 5.68 -36.97 15.63
C ASP A 398 6.49 -35.80 16.20
N ALA A 399 7.64 -35.46 15.57
CA ALA A 399 8.46 -34.33 16.00
C ALA A 399 7.70 -32.99 15.97
N LEU A 400 6.96 -32.70 14.88
CA LEU A 400 6.14 -31.49 14.75
C LEU A 400 4.90 -31.50 15.64
N SER A 401 4.38 -32.67 16.03
CA SER A 401 3.29 -32.77 17.01
C SER A 401 3.72 -32.32 18.42
N ARG A 402 5.00 -32.51 18.76
CA ARG A 402 5.61 -32.12 20.06
C ARG A 402 6.04 -30.66 20.08
N ILE A 403 6.68 -30.19 19.01
CA ILE A 403 7.05 -28.78 18.82
C ILE A 403 6.52 -28.30 17.47
N PRO A 404 5.29 -27.75 17.45
CA PRO A 404 4.73 -27.12 16.25
C PRO A 404 5.64 -26.01 15.73
N ASN A 405 5.83 -25.98 14.40
CA ASN A 405 6.71 -25.06 13.69
C ASN A 405 8.22 -25.24 13.94
N HIS A 406 8.69 -26.41 14.37
CA HIS A 406 10.14 -26.68 14.44
C HIS A 406 10.77 -26.60 13.03
N PRO A 407 11.64 -25.60 12.73
CA PRO A 407 11.97 -25.23 11.36
C PRO A 407 12.78 -26.31 10.63
N GLU A 408 13.67 -27.00 11.34
CA GLU A 408 14.44 -28.09 10.76
C GLU A 408 13.58 -29.34 10.51
N ALA A 409 12.60 -29.62 11.38
CA ALA A 409 11.71 -30.78 11.18
C ALA A 409 10.80 -30.56 9.98
N GLN A 410 10.24 -29.35 9.82
CA GLN A 410 9.45 -28.99 8.65
C GLN A 410 10.26 -29.06 7.35
N LYS A 411 11.52 -28.61 7.37
CA LYS A 411 12.40 -28.70 6.20
C LYS A 411 12.66 -30.15 5.79
N LEU A 412 13.00 -31.01 6.74
CA LEU A 412 13.23 -32.44 6.49
C LEU A 412 11.94 -33.15 6.05
N LEU A 413 10.77 -32.70 6.54
CA LEU A 413 9.47 -33.27 6.15
C LEU A 413 9.16 -32.96 4.68
N ASN A 414 9.44 -31.72 4.25
CA ASN A 414 9.34 -31.33 2.85
C ASN A 414 10.33 -32.12 1.97
N GLU A 415 11.56 -32.35 2.46
CA GLU A 415 12.58 -33.17 1.78
C GLU A 415 12.12 -34.64 1.61
N ALA A 416 11.54 -35.24 2.66
CA ALA A 416 10.96 -36.59 2.61
C ALA A 416 9.82 -36.69 1.59
N ARG A 417 8.83 -35.78 1.68
CA ARG A 417 7.69 -35.74 0.75
C ARG A 417 8.10 -35.49 -0.70
N LEU A 418 9.17 -34.71 -0.93
CA LEU A 418 9.74 -34.52 -2.26
C LEU A 418 10.43 -35.80 -2.78
N GLY A 419 11.03 -36.59 -1.89
CA GLY A 419 11.52 -37.94 -2.17
C GLY A 419 10.43 -38.90 -2.62
N ILE A 420 9.32 -38.99 -1.85
CA ILE A 420 8.11 -39.75 -2.22
C ILE A 420 7.62 -39.34 -3.61
N ALA A 421 7.48 -38.03 -3.84
CA ALA A 421 6.97 -37.51 -5.11
C ALA A 421 7.85 -37.88 -6.30
N ARG A 422 9.18 -37.77 -6.18
CA ARG A 422 10.12 -38.17 -7.24
C ARG A 422 10.06 -39.67 -7.51
N GLN A 423 10.03 -40.50 -6.46
CA GLN A 423 9.96 -41.95 -6.60
C GLN A 423 8.61 -42.44 -7.17
N ALA A 424 7.52 -41.72 -6.90
CA ALA A 424 6.20 -41.97 -7.48
C ALA A 424 6.16 -41.57 -8.96
N LEU A 425 6.75 -40.43 -9.34
CA LEU A 425 6.92 -40.02 -10.74
C LEU A 425 7.74 -41.02 -11.57
N GLU A 426 8.81 -41.59 -11.01
CA GLU A 426 9.60 -42.65 -11.68
C GLU A 426 8.80 -43.94 -11.94
N LYS A 427 7.68 -44.15 -11.23
CA LYS A 427 6.79 -45.31 -11.36
C LYS A 427 5.50 -45.00 -12.14
N ASP A 428 5.37 -43.81 -12.72
CA ASP A 428 4.13 -43.27 -13.32
C ASP A 428 2.94 -43.20 -12.33
N ASP A 429 3.18 -43.23 -11.01
CA ASP A 429 2.15 -43.05 -9.98
C ASP A 429 1.94 -41.56 -9.68
N TYR A 430 1.27 -40.88 -10.61
CA TYR A 430 1.05 -39.45 -10.52
C TYR A 430 0.15 -39.04 -9.34
N ASP A 431 -0.78 -39.89 -8.89
CA ASP A 431 -1.72 -39.52 -7.83
C ASP A 431 -1.02 -39.46 -6.45
N THR A 432 -0.11 -40.40 -6.18
CA THR A 432 0.77 -40.35 -5.00
C THR A 432 1.71 -39.15 -5.06
N ALA A 433 2.32 -38.87 -6.22
CA ALA A 433 3.19 -37.71 -6.41
C ALA A 433 2.47 -36.37 -6.17
N ILE A 434 1.29 -36.20 -6.77
CA ILE A 434 0.44 -35.01 -6.61
C ILE A 434 0.04 -34.81 -5.15
N THR A 435 -0.25 -35.89 -4.42
CA THR A 435 -0.63 -35.83 -3.01
C THR A 435 0.53 -35.34 -2.15
N ALA A 436 1.69 -35.97 -2.25
CA ALA A 436 2.88 -35.58 -1.48
C ALA A 436 3.32 -34.12 -1.75
N LEU A 437 3.29 -33.68 -3.02
CA LEU A 437 3.66 -32.31 -3.41
C LEU A 437 2.63 -31.27 -2.94
N ARG A 438 1.33 -31.60 -2.97
CA ARG A 438 0.28 -30.70 -2.49
C ARG A 438 0.43 -30.38 -1.01
N GLU A 439 0.83 -31.34 -0.19
CA GLU A 439 1.06 -31.09 1.24
C GLU A 439 2.29 -30.21 1.51
N ILE A 440 3.31 -30.21 0.63
CA ILE A 440 4.42 -29.24 0.70
C ILE A 440 3.91 -27.84 0.36
N VAL A 441 3.16 -27.71 -0.74
CA VAL A 441 2.62 -26.42 -1.23
C VAL A 441 1.63 -25.77 -0.26
N GLN A 442 0.81 -26.58 0.43
CA GLN A 442 -0.16 -26.09 1.43
C GLN A 442 0.45 -25.92 2.83
N GLY A 443 1.71 -26.35 3.03
CA GLY A 443 2.40 -26.29 4.31
C GLY A 443 2.88 -24.89 4.71
N PRO A 444 3.32 -24.70 5.97
CA PRO A 444 3.79 -23.41 6.49
C PRO A 444 5.10 -22.92 5.84
N GLN A 445 5.81 -23.78 5.11
CA GLN A 445 6.96 -23.43 4.27
C GLN A 445 6.74 -23.98 2.86
N ALA A 446 5.86 -23.32 2.10
CA ALA A 446 5.61 -23.65 0.70
C ALA A 446 6.87 -23.43 -0.15
N ASP A 447 7.32 -24.49 -0.83
CA ASP A 447 8.47 -24.45 -1.73
C ASP A 447 8.02 -24.15 -3.18
N PRO A 448 8.48 -23.06 -3.83
CA PRO A 448 8.20 -22.78 -5.23
C PRO A 448 8.68 -23.86 -6.21
N GLU A 449 9.69 -24.66 -5.84
CA GLU A 449 10.13 -25.80 -6.64
C GLU A 449 9.12 -26.95 -6.56
N ALA A 450 8.54 -27.20 -5.39
CA ALA A 450 7.48 -28.20 -5.20
C ALA A 450 6.20 -27.82 -5.97
N GLN A 451 5.85 -26.54 -6.07
CA GLN A 451 4.74 -26.09 -6.91
C GLN A 451 4.99 -26.40 -8.40
N LYS A 452 6.18 -26.14 -8.93
CA LYS A 452 6.52 -26.50 -10.31
C LYS A 452 6.46 -28.00 -10.55
N LEU A 453 6.95 -28.79 -9.59
CA LEU A 453 6.87 -30.25 -9.67
C LEU A 453 5.41 -30.74 -9.62
N LEU A 454 4.55 -30.08 -8.85
CA LEU A 454 3.11 -30.38 -8.76
C LEU A 454 2.39 -30.09 -10.08
N ASP A 455 2.68 -28.95 -10.71
CA ASP A 455 2.11 -28.58 -12.01
C ASP A 455 2.55 -29.57 -13.10
N HIS A 456 3.84 -29.96 -13.11
CA HIS A 456 4.37 -30.98 -14.03
C HIS A 456 3.75 -32.38 -13.77
N ALA A 457 3.71 -32.85 -12.52
CA ALA A 457 3.07 -34.11 -12.15
C ALA A 457 1.58 -34.16 -12.55
N THR A 458 0.88 -33.05 -12.36
CA THR A 458 -0.54 -32.91 -12.75
C THR A 458 -0.70 -32.86 -14.27
N SER A 459 0.23 -32.22 -15.00
CA SER A 459 0.28 -32.28 -16.46
C SER A 459 0.49 -33.70 -16.99
N LEU A 460 1.39 -34.48 -16.38
CA LEU A 460 1.59 -35.90 -16.70
C LEU A 460 0.34 -36.76 -16.41
N ARG A 461 -0.37 -36.49 -15.30
CA ARG A 461 -1.66 -37.14 -15.00
C ARG A 461 -2.71 -36.84 -16.06
N PHE A 462 -2.83 -35.59 -16.50
CA PHE A 462 -3.72 -35.22 -17.60
C PHE A 462 -3.28 -35.84 -18.94
N MET A 463 -1.97 -35.98 -19.20
CA MET A 463 -1.46 -36.69 -20.37
C MET A 463 -1.81 -38.18 -20.37
N ALA A 464 -1.83 -38.83 -19.21
CA ALA A 464 -2.32 -40.21 -19.09
C ALA A 464 -3.82 -40.32 -19.41
N LEU A 465 -4.64 -39.46 -18.79
CA LEU A 465 -6.10 -39.44 -19.01
C LEU A 465 -6.48 -39.07 -20.45
N GLY A 466 -5.77 -38.11 -21.06
CA GLY A 466 -5.98 -37.72 -22.45
C GLY A 466 -5.66 -38.84 -23.43
N ARG A 467 -4.56 -39.59 -23.21
CA ARG A 467 -4.23 -40.78 -24.00
C ARG A 467 -5.25 -41.90 -23.83
N GLU A 468 -5.75 -42.12 -22.61
CA GLU A 468 -6.81 -43.09 -22.34
C GLU A 468 -8.08 -42.75 -23.12
N ARG A 469 -8.56 -41.50 -23.05
CA ARG A 469 -9.72 -41.03 -23.83
C ARG A 469 -9.51 -41.12 -25.33
N LEU A 470 -8.31 -40.78 -25.82
CA LEU A 470 -7.98 -40.89 -27.25
C LEU A 470 -8.05 -42.36 -27.71
N SER A 471 -7.55 -43.30 -26.90
CA SER A 471 -7.64 -44.74 -27.20
C SER A 471 -9.08 -45.29 -27.16
N ALA A 472 -9.96 -44.65 -26.38
CA ALA A 472 -11.39 -44.94 -26.35
C ALA A 472 -12.20 -44.28 -27.49
N GLY A 473 -11.54 -43.52 -28.38
CA GLY A 473 -12.17 -42.76 -29.47
C GLY A 473 -12.82 -41.43 -29.03
N ASP A 474 -12.74 -41.08 -27.75
CA ASP A 474 -13.24 -39.82 -27.21
C ASP A 474 -12.23 -38.69 -27.45
N GLN A 475 -12.15 -38.23 -28.71
CA GLN A 475 -11.28 -37.12 -29.11
C GLN A 475 -11.57 -35.80 -28.36
N GLU A 476 -12.80 -35.60 -27.86
CA GLU A 476 -13.17 -34.36 -27.17
C GLU A 476 -12.68 -34.35 -25.72
N GLY A 477 -12.91 -35.46 -25.01
CA GLY A 477 -12.31 -35.70 -23.69
C GLY A 477 -10.78 -35.71 -23.75
N ALA A 478 -10.20 -36.30 -24.80
CA ALA A 478 -8.75 -36.29 -25.03
C ALA A 478 -8.19 -34.87 -25.19
N ALA A 479 -8.76 -34.08 -26.11
CA ALA A 479 -8.34 -32.70 -26.33
C ALA A 479 -8.46 -31.85 -25.06
N SER A 480 -9.58 -31.97 -24.32
CA SER A 480 -9.80 -31.27 -23.04
C SER A 480 -8.72 -31.58 -21.99
N TYR A 481 -8.26 -32.84 -21.91
CA TYR A 481 -7.16 -33.19 -21.01
C TYR A 481 -5.80 -32.69 -21.51
N PHE A 482 -5.53 -32.71 -22.81
CA PHE A 482 -4.28 -32.14 -23.36
C PHE A 482 -4.21 -30.62 -23.23
N GLU A 483 -5.33 -29.90 -23.34
CA GLU A 483 -5.40 -28.47 -23.00
C GLU A 483 -5.09 -28.22 -21.52
N GLN A 484 -5.64 -29.03 -20.61
CA GLN A 484 -5.36 -28.90 -19.18
C GLN A 484 -3.89 -29.21 -18.85
N ALA A 485 -3.29 -30.19 -19.52
CA ALA A 485 -1.86 -30.48 -19.44
C ALA A 485 -1.01 -29.27 -19.88
N LEU A 486 -1.37 -28.62 -21.00
CA LEU A 486 -0.68 -27.43 -21.54
C LEU A 486 -0.88 -26.15 -20.71
N ARG A 487 -1.97 -26.03 -19.95
CA ARG A 487 -2.19 -24.90 -19.03
C ARG A 487 -1.27 -24.95 -17.81
N LEU A 488 -0.91 -26.15 -17.37
CA LEU A 488 -0.01 -26.37 -16.22
C LEU A 488 1.46 -26.46 -16.65
N ASP A 489 1.72 -27.12 -17.78
CA ASP A 489 3.05 -27.26 -18.37
C ASP A 489 2.99 -26.86 -19.87
N PRO A 490 3.19 -25.56 -20.19
CA PRO A 490 3.16 -25.07 -21.56
C PRO A 490 4.20 -25.70 -22.48
N ASP A 491 5.30 -26.23 -21.92
CA ASP A 491 6.41 -26.84 -22.65
C ASP A 491 6.21 -28.34 -22.92
N ASN A 492 5.03 -28.89 -22.58
CA ASN A 492 4.63 -30.25 -22.88
C ASN A 492 4.35 -30.45 -24.40
N ASP A 493 5.44 -30.57 -25.15
CA ASP A 493 5.49 -30.82 -26.60
C ASP A 493 4.60 -32.00 -27.05
N MET A 494 4.49 -33.03 -26.22
CA MET A 494 3.70 -34.23 -26.51
C MET A 494 2.20 -33.92 -26.44
N ALA A 495 1.76 -33.14 -25.45
CA ALA A 495 0.37 -32.65 -25.36
C ALA A 495 0.00 -31.82 -26.60
N ARG A 496 0.90 -30.90 -27.01
CA ARG A 496 0.70 -30.02 -28.17
C ARG A 496 0.55 -30.81 -29.47
N ARG A 497 1.44 -31.76 -29.73
CA ARG A 497 1.39 -32.61 -30.94
C ARG A 497 0.10 -33.44 -31.02
N LEU A 498 -0.32 -34.06 -29.92
CA LEU A 498 -1.55 -34.87 -29.89
C LEU A 498 -2.80 -34.01 -30.07
N LEU A 499 -2.81 -32.78 -29.55
CA LEU A 499 -3.90 -31.83 -29.74
C LEU A 499 -3.99 -31.33 -31.20
N ASP A 500 -2.85 -31.02 -31.83
CA ASP A 500 -2.78 -30.66 -33.26
C ASP A 500 -3.25 -31.83 -34.17
N GLU A 501 -2.91 -33.07 -33.82
CA GLU A 501 -3.37 -34.28 -34.51
C GLU A 501 -4.90 -34.45 -34.41
N ILE A 502 -5.48 -34.25 -33.22
CA ILE A 502 -6.94 -34.26 -33.03
C ILE A 502 -7.61 -33.14 -33.84
N HIS A 503 -7.07 -31.92 -33.82
CA HIS A 503 -7.63 -30.78 -34.55
C HIS A 503 -7.59 -30.99 -36.06
N THR A 504 -6.46 -31.43 -36.61
CA THR A 504 -6.34 -31.70 -38.05
C THR A 504 -7.24 -32.86 -38.50
N SER A 505 -7.38 -33.92 -37.70
CA SER A 505 -8.37 -34.99 -37.93
C SER A 505 -9.80 -34.46 -37.97
N ARG A 506 -10.20 -33.65 -36.98
CA ARG A 506 -11.55 -33.05 -36.89
C ARG A 506 -11.85 -32.11 -38.05
N GLU A 507 -10.90 -31.25 -38.43
CA GLU A 507 -11.06 -30.37 -39.59
C GLU A 507 -11.24 -31.15 -40.90
N ARG A 508 -10.45 -32.21 -41.11
CA ARG A 508 -10.59 -33.07 -42.31
C ARG A 508 -11.97 -33.70 -42.38
N GLU A 509 -12.46 -34.25 -41.27
CA GLU A 509 -13.79 -34.87 -41.22
C GLU A 509 -14.92 -33.84 -41.43
N ALA A 510 -14.82 -32.65 -40.83
CA ALA A 510 -15.81 -31.59 -41.01
C ALA A 510 -15.88 -31.09 -42.47
N ARG A 511 -14.72 -30.95 -43.14
CA ARG A 511 -14.65 -30.61 -44.57
C ARG A 511 -15.27 -31.71 -45.43
N LEU A 512 -14.98 -32.98 -45.14
CA LEU A 512 -15.52 -34.15 -45.85
C LEU A 512 -17.05 -34.20 -45.75
N ARG A 513 -17.60 -34.11 -44.53
CA ARG A 513 -19.06 -34.09 -44.29
C ARG A 513 -19.74 -32.93 -45.05
N ARG A 514 -19.11 -31.76 -45.11
CA ARG A 514 -19.63 -30.60 -45.85
C ARG A 514 -19.61 -30.81 -47.37
N ALA A 515 -18.50 -31.33 -47.91
CA ALA A 515 -18.37 -31.62 -49.35
C ALA A 515 -19.41 -32.66 -49.80
N LEU A 516 -19.59 -33.74 -49.03
CA LEU A 516 -20.64 -34.74 -49.26
C LEU A 516 -22.04 -34.12 -49.24
N SER A 517 -22.38 -33.35 -48.20
CA SER A 517 -23.70 -32.72 -48.09
C SER A 517 -24.02 -31.78 -49.26
N LEU A 518 -23.04 -31.03 -49.77
CA LEU A 518 -23.21 -30.15 -50.93
C LEU A 518 -23.30 -30.96 -52.25
N GLY A 519 -22.49 -32.00 -52.41
CA GLY A 519 -22.55 -32.91 -53.56
C GLY A 519 -23.89 -33.66 -53.66
N HIS A 520 -24.39 -34.21 -52.56
CA HIS A 520 -25.70 -34.86 -52.49
C HIS A 520 -26.85 -33.89 -52.79
N SER A 521 -26.82 -32.68 -52.24
CA SER A 521 -27.85 -31.67 -52.52
C SER A 521 -27.85 -31.24 -54.00
N ALA A 522 -26.68 -31.15 -54.64
CA ALA A 522 -26.57 -30.86 -56.07
C ALA A 522 -27.08 -32.01 -56.95
N LEU A 523 -26.88 -33.27 -56.54
CA LEU A 523 -27.48 -34.45 -57.20
C LEU A 523 -29.02 -34.41 -57.12
N GLU A 524 -29.60 -34.12 -55.95
CA GLU A 524 -31.06 -33.98 -55.79
C GLU A 524 -31.63 -32.85 -56.68
N ALA A 525 -30.90 -31.73 -56.77
CA ALA A 525 -31.25 -30.61 -57.66
C ALA A 525 -31.06 -30.90 -59.16
N ARG A 526 -30.44 -32.04 -59.52
CA ARG A 526 -29.99 -32.41 -60.88
C ARG A 526 -28.99 -31.42 -61.48
N ASP A 527 -28.29 -30.68 -60.65
CA ASP A 527 -27.13 -29.89 -61.05
C ASP A 527 -25.88 -30.78 -61.06
N TYR A 528 -25.79 -31.62 -62.08
CA TYR A 528 -24.71 -32.59 -62.21
C TYR A 528 -23.33 -31.94 -62.38
N ALA A 529 -23.24 -30.65 -62.73
CA ALA A 529 -21.96 -29.94 -62.78
C ALA A 529 -21.44 -29.68 -61.37
N THR A 530 -22.27 -29.05 -60.54
CA THR A 530 -21.95 -28.74 -59.13
C THR A 530 -21.81 -30.01 -58.28
N ALA A 531 -22.57 -31.07 -58.59
CA ALA A 531 -22.42 -32.37 -57.94
C ALA A 531 -21.04 -33.00 -58.17
N VAL A 532 -20.55 -32.98 -59.43
CA VAL A 532 -19.23 -33.50 -59.78
C VAL A 532 -18.12 -32.73 -59.05
N GLU A 533 -18.24 -31.41 -58.90
CA GLU A 533 -17.25 -30.58 -58.19
C GLU A 533 -17.15 -30.94 -56.70
N TYR A 534 -18.28 -30.97 -55.97
CA TYR A 534 -18.24 -31.24 -54.53
C TYR A 534 -17.94 -32.71 -54.20
N LEU A 535 -18.37 -33.67 -55.03
CA LEU A 535 -17.99 -35.08 -54.85
C LEU A 535 -16.50 -35.33 -55.18
N GLN A 536 -15.91 -34.57 -56.10
CA GLN A 536 -14.46 -34.57 -56.34
C GLN A 536 -13.70 -34.07 -55.09
N GLN A 537 -14.14 -32.97 -54.47
CA GLN A 537 -13.55 -32.45 -53.23
C GLN A 537 -13.71 -33.43 -52.05
N ALA A 538 -14.86 -34.12 -51.96
CA ALA A 538 -15.07 -35.16 -50.95
C ALA A 538 -14.09 -36.34 -51.16
N LEU A 539 -13.86 -36.76 -52.40
CA LEU A 539 -12.93 -37.84 -52.74
C LEU A 539 -11.46 -37.45 -52.47
N GLU A 540 -11.07 -36.19 -52.66
CA GLU A 540 -9.72 -35.72 -52.28
C GLU A 540 -9.47 -35.76 -50.77
N LEU A 541 -10.53 -35.60 -49.97
CA LEU A 541 -10.47 -35.70 -48.51
C LEU A 541 -10.53 -37.16 -48.00
N ASP A 542 -11.08 -38.08 -48.77
CA ASP A 542 -11.16 -39.52 -48.47
C ASP A 542 -10.98 -40.39 -49.74
N PRO A 543 -9.73 -40.55 -50.24
CA PRO A 543 -9.46 -41.12 -51.58
C PRO A 543 -9.89 -42.58 -51.75
N ASP A 544 -9.85 -43.35 -50.67
CA ASP A 544 -10.14 -44.79 -50.67
C ASP A 544 -11.65 -45.09 -50.56
N ASN A 545 -12.50 -44.06 -50.52
CA ASN A 545 -13.92 -44.21 -50.32
C ASN A 545 -14.65 -44.62 -51.61
N GLU A 546 -14.77 -45.94 -51.82
CA GLU A 546 -15.45 -46.54 -52.98
C GLU A 546 -16.85 -45.95 -53.24
N ARG A 547 -17.58 -45.56 -52.19
CA ARG A 547 -18.91 -44.97 -52.33
C ARG A 547 -18.87 -43.59 -52.99
N ILE A 548 -17.94 -42.72 -52.58
CA ILE A 548 -17.77 -41.39 -53.20
C ILE A 548 -17.33 -41.55 -54.66
N GLN A 549 -16.46 -42.53 -54.95
CA GLN A 549 -16.04 -42.86 -56.31
C GLN A 549 -17.24 -43.27 -57.20
N GLN A 550 -18.15 -44.10 -56.68
CA GLN A 550 -19.38 -44.50 -57.38
C GLN A 550 -20.33 -43.31 -57.62
N GLU A 551 -20.66 -42.55 -56.57
CA GLU A 551 -21.56 -41.39 -56.66
C GLU A 551 -21.02 -40.32 -57.64
N LEU A 552 -19.69 -40.10 -57.67
CA LEU A 552 -19.01 -39.23 -58.64
C LEU A 552 -19.08 -39.76 -60.07
N ALA A 553 -18.95 -41.07 -60.29
CA ALA A 553 -19.02 -41.69 -61.61
C ALA A 553 -20.44 -41.60 -62.21
N GLU A 554 -21.47 -41.78 -61.38
CA GLU A 554 -22.87 -41.57 -61.76
C GLU A 554 -23.13 -40.11 -62.13
N ALA A 555 -22.69 -39.16 -61.29
CA ALA A 555 -22.80 -37.72 -61.53
C ALA A 555 -22.18 -37.30 -62.88
N ARG A 556 -20.96 -37.79 -63.17
CA ARG A 556 -20.26 -37.55 -64.44
C ARG A 556 -21.00 -38.12 -65.64
N THR A 557 -21.64 -39.28 -65.48
CA THR A 557 -22.39 -39.95 -66.56
C THR A 557 -23.61 -39.13 -66.95
N GLU A 558 -24.42 -38.70 -65.98
CA GLU A 558 -25.60 -37.86 -66.23
C GLU A 558 -25.22 -36.43 -66.69
N TYR A 559 -24.13 -35.84 -66.18
CA TYR A 559 -23.59 -34.58 -66.70
C TYR A 559 -23.30 -34.66 -68.20
N ASN A 560 -22.56 -35.68 -68.64
CA ASN A 560 -22.21 -35.88 -70.05
C ASN A 560 -23.45 -36.12 -70.92
N ARG A 561 -24.45 -36.87 -70.41
CA ARG A 561 -25.72 -37.13 -71.08
C ARG A 561 -26.53 -35.84 -71.30
N VAL A 562 -26.66 -34.99 -70.28
CA VAL A 562 -27.36 -33.70 -70.39
C VAL A 562 -26.62 -32.75 -71.33
N ARG A 563 -25.28 -32.74 -71.28
CA ARG A 563 -24.41 -31.98 -72.18
C ARG A 563 -24.64 -32.38 -73.65
N GLN A 564 -24.63 -33.69 -73.96
CA GLN A 564 -24.88 -34.19 -75.31
C GLN A 564 -26.28 -33.83 -75.81
N MET A 565 -27.32 -34.01 -74.99
CA MET A 565 -28.71 -33.65 -75.35
C MET A 565 -28.87 -32.16 -75.69
N ARG A 566 -28.17 -31.28 -74.96
CA ARG A 566 -28.19 -29.83 -75.23
C ARG A 566 -27.51 -29.49 -76.55
N MET A 567 -26.41 -30.14 -76.88
CA MET A 567 -25.71 -30.00 -78.17
C MET A 567 -26.57 -30.47 -79.34
N GLU A 568 -27.13 -31.68 -79.28
CA GLU A 568 -27.97 -32.25 -80.34
C GLU A 568 -29.20 -31.37 -80.63
N LYS A 569 -29.85 -30.85 -79.58
CA LYS A 569 -30.97 -29.92 -79.72
C LYS A 569 -30.59 -28.63 -80.47
N SER A 570 -29.39 -28.10 -80.24
CA SER A 570 -28.89 -26.92 -80.95
C SER A 570 -28.61 -27.22 -82.42
N LEU A 571 -27.96 -28.36 -82.74
CA LEU A 571 -27.69 -28.77 -84.11
C LEU A 571 -28.98 -28.96 -84.92
N THR A 572 -29.95 -29.73 -84.40
CA THR A 572 -31.22 -29.98 -85.11
C THR A 572 -31.99 -28.69 -85.38
N ARG A 573 -32.05 -27.77 -84.39
CA ARG A 573 -32.69 -26.46 -84.59
C ARG A 573 -31.96 -25.60 -85.62
N GLY A 574 -30.63 -25.70 -85.66
CA GLY A 574 -29.81 -25.03 -86.67
C GLY A 574 -30.11 -25.53 -88.08
N GLN A 575 -30.08 -26.85 -88.30
CA GLN A 575 -30.34 -27.44 -89.61
C GLN A 575 -31.71 -27.03 -90.16
N THR A 576 -32.75 -27.11 -89.32
CA THR A 576 -34.10 -26.65 -89.71
C THR A 576 -34.14 -25.17 -90.13
N ALA A 577 -33.28 -24.32 -89.56
CA ALA A 577 -33.18 -22.92 -89.98
C ALA A 577 -32.43 -22.73 -91.31
N LEU A 578 -31.43 -23.58 -91.63
CA LEU A 578 -30.80 -23.59 -92.97
C LEU A 578 -31.81 -24.00 -94.05
N ASP A 579 -32.56 -25.07 -93.82
CA ASP A 579 -33.57 -25.58 -94.77
C ASP A 579 -34.65 -24.52 -95.07
N GLN A 580 -34.96 -23.66 -94.09
CA GLN A 580 -35.94 -22.58 -94.17
C GLN A 580 -35.36 -21.25 -94.72
N GLY A 581 -34.07 -21.17 -95.02
CA GLY A 581 -33.42 -19.93 -95.47
C GLY A 581 -33.15 -18.89 -94.36
N ASP A 582 -33.32 -19.25 -93.07
CA ASP A 582 -32.90 -18.41 -91.94
C ASP A 582 -31.43 -18.71 -91.57
N TYR A 583 -30.56 -18.24 -92.47
CA TYR A 583 -29.10 -18.33 -92.34
C TYR A 583 -28.55 -17.60 -91.09
N GLN A 584 -29.33 -16.75 -90.42
CA GLN A 584 -28.92 -16.05 -89.21
C GLN A 584 -29.21 -16.88 -87.96
N THR A 585 -30.39 -17.48 -87.85
CA THR A 585 -30.71 -18.43 -86.77
C THR A 585 -29.87 -19.70 -86.88
N ALA A 586 -29.60 -20.19 -88.09
CA ALA A 586 -28.71 -21.32 -88.34
C ALA A 586 -27.32 -21.13 -87.71
N LEU A 587 -26.68 -19.98 -87.96
CA LEU A 587 -25.37 -19.62 -87.42
C LEU A 587 -25.40 -19.42 -85.90
N ALA A 588 -26.47 -18.85 -85.35
CA ALA A 588 -26.64 -18.70 -83.90
C ALA A 588 -26.75 -20.06 -83.19
N CYS A 589 -27.51 -21.01 -83.76
CA CYS A 589 -27.61 -22.38 -83.25
C CYS A 589 -26.30 -23.16 -83.38
N ALA A 590 -25.51 -22.91 -84.42
CA ALA A 590 -24.18 -23.48 -84.57
C ALA A 590 -23.22 -23.04 -83.44
N ASN A 591 -23.19 -21.74 -83.14
CA ASN A 591 -22.38 -21.18 -82.05
C ASN A 591 -22.81 -21.72 -80.68
N ALA A 592 -24.12 -21.86 -80.44
CA ALA A 592 -24.65 -22.45 -79.21
C ALA A 592 -24.35 -23.96 -79.06
N ALA A 593 -24.05 -24.67 -80.16
CA ALA A 593 -23.53 -26.03 -80.10
C ALA A 593 -22.01 -26.03 -79.80
N LEU A 594 -21.24 -25.11 -80.40
CA LEU A 594 -19.79 -24.94 -80.15
C LEU A 594 -19.47 -24.63 -78.68
N GLU A 595 -20.30 -23.83 -77.99
CA GLU A 595 -20.12 -23.57 -76.55
C GLU A 595 -20.22 -24.85 -75.68
N VAL A 596 -21.05 -25.81 -76.10
CA VAL A 596 -21.30 -27.05 -75.36
C VAL A 596 -20.27 -28.13 -75.70
N ALA A 597 -19.88 -28.21 -76.96
CA ALA A 597 -18.93 -29.20 -77.48
C ALA A 597 -17.99 -28.56 -78.53
N PRO A 598 -16.98 -27.79 -78.09
CA PRO A 598 -16.07 -27.10 -79.01
C PRO A 598 -15.22 -28.06 -79.85
N ASP A 599 -14.96 -29.26 -79.33
CA ASP A 599 -14.12 -30.29 -79.95
C ASP A 599 -14.91 -31.32 -80.79
N ASP A 600 -16.24 -31.24 -80.87
CA ASP A 600 -17.04 -32.14 -81.73
C ASP A 600 -16.92 -31.71 -83.20
N GLU A 601 -16.26 -32.53 -84.01
CA GLU A 601 -16.02 -32.27 -85.43
C GLU A 601 -17.30 -31.96 -86.22
N ARG A 602 -18.44 -32.55 -85.85
CA ARG A 602 -19.74 -32.31 -86.51
C ARG A 602 -20.22 -30.89 -86.23
N VAL A 603 -20.03 -30.43 -85.00
CA VAL A 603 -20.39 -29.08 -84.55
C VAL A 603 -19.51 -28.03 -85.23
N GLN A 604 -18.19 -28.26 -85.27
CA GLN A 604 -17.25 -27.39 -85.99
C GLN A 604 -17.59 -27.29 -87.48
N ARG A 605 -17.82 -28.43 -88.13
CA ARG A 605 -18.19 -28.50 -89.55
C ARG A 605 -19.49 -27.74 -89.81
N TYR A 606 -20.55 -28.03 -89.05
CA TYR A 606 -21.84 -27.36 -89.16
C TYR A 606 -21.74 -25.83 -89.00
N ALA A 607 -20.95 -25.35 -88.04
CA ALA A 607 -20.71 -23.90 -87.86
C ALA A 607 -19.96 -23.26 -89.03
N SER A 608 -18.98 -23.95 -89.62
CA SER A 608 -18.27 -23.47 -90.80
C SER A 608 -19.19 -23.36 -92.03
N THR A 609 -20.04 -24.38 -92.24
CA THR A 609 -21.04 -24.44 -93.32
C THR A 609 -22.07 -23.31 -93.21
N ALA A 610 -22.75 -23.19 -92.05
CA ALA A 610 -23.78 -22.18 -91.84
C ALA A 610 -23.24 -20.73 -91.99
N LYS A 611 -21.99 -20.50 -91.60
CA LYS A 611 -21.31 -19.21 -91.80
C LYS A 611 -21.09 -18.92 -93.29
N ALA A 612 -20.49 -19.85 -94.03
CA ALA A 612 -20.11 -19.66 -95.42
C ALA A 612 -21.35 -19.43 -96.32
N ILE A 613 -22.40 -20.23 -96.16
CA ILE A 613 -23.66 -20.06 -96.91
C ILE A 613 -24.24 -18.66 -96.70
N ARG A 614 -24.29 -18.18 -95.44
CA ARG A 614 -24.80 -16.83 -95.12
C ARG A 614 -23.99 -15.73 -95.82
N GLU A 615 -22.67 -15.86 -95.86
CA GLU A 615 -21.78 -14.87 -96.50
C GLU A 615 -22.01 -14.84 -98.03
N HIS A 616 -22.14 -16.01 -98.68
CA HIS A 616 -22.46 -16.08 -100.11
C HIS A 616 -23.88 -15.56 -100.43
N VAL A 617 -24.90 -15.88 -99.64
CA VAL A 617 -26.27 -15.35 -99.82
C VAL A 617 -26.33 -13.83 -99.66
N GLN A 618 -25.57 -13.27 -98.71
CA GLN A 618 -25.47 -11.82 -98.54
C GLN A 618 -24.80 -11.16 -99.75
N ALA A 619 -23.69 -11.73 -100.25
CA ALA A 619 -23.01 -11.23 -101.44
C ALA A 619 -23.89 -11.30 -102.70
N ALA A 620 -24.61 -12.41 -102.90
CA ALA A 620 -25.58 -12.57 -103.98
C ALA A 620 -26.70 -11.52 -103.93
N THR A 621 -27.30 -11.32 -102.74
CA THR A 621 -28.37 -10.32 -102.53
C THR A 621 -27.87 -8.90 -102.81
N GLN A 622 -26.59 -8.61 -102.53
CA GLN A 622 -25.98 -7.32 -102.84
C GLN A 622 -25.77 -7.15 -104.36
N ALA A 623 -25.21 -8.16 -105.03
CA ALA A 623 -24.97 -8.14 -106.48
C ALA A 623 -26.27 -7.98 -107.29
N GLN A 624 -27.34 -8.69 -106.88
CA GLN A 624 -28.68 -8.58 -107.46
C GLN A 624 -29.23 -7.15 -107.37
N ARG A 625 -29.03 -6.47 -106.23
CA ARG A 625 -29.46 -5.07 -106.03
C ARG A 625 -28.68 -4.07 -106.89
N SER A 626 -27.43 -4.37 -107.26
CA SER A 626 -26.65 -3.57 -108.21
C SER A 626 -26.99 -3.84 -109.68
N GLY A 627 -27.89 -4.79 -109.98
CA GLY A 627 -28.20 -5.21 -111.35
C GLY A 627 -27.13 -6.09 -111.99
N ASP A 628 -26.12 -6.52 -111.22
CA ASP A 628 -25.13 -7.50 -111.67
C ASP A 628 -25.67 -8.91 -111.41
N PHE A 629 -26.59 -9.31 -112.29
CA PHE A 629 -27.24 -10.62 -112.22
C PHE A 629 -26.24 -11.77 -112.40
N GLN A 630 -25.09 -11.55 -113.05
CA GLN A 630 -24.09 -12.60 -113.26
C GLN A 630 -23.32 -12.88 -111.96
N LEU A 631 -22.81 -11.83 -111.30
CA LEU A 631 -22.14 -11.96 -110.00
C LEU A 631 -23.07 -12.47 -108.90
N ALA A 632 -24.36 -12.09 -108.95
CA ALA A 632 -25.38 -12.61 -108.05
C ALA A 632 -25.57 -14.13 -108.22
N ARG A 633 -25.56 -14.60 -109.47
CA ARG A 633 -25.73 -16.01 -109.84
C ARG A 633 -24.54 -16.84 -109.36
N GLU A 634 -23.32 -16.36 -109.60
CA GLU A 634 -22.09 -17.02 -109.14
C GLU A 634 -22.03 -17.21 -107.62
N HIS A 635 -22.49 -16.22 -106.85
CA HIS A 635 -22.57 -16.36 -105.39
C HIS A 635 -23.68 -17.30 -104.91
N LEU A 636 -24.82 -17.41 -105.61
CA LEU A 636 -25.84 -18.43 -105.29
C LEU A 636 -25.38 -19.84 -105.69
N GLU A 637 -24.72 -20.00 -106.83
CA GLU A 637 -24.09 -21.27 -107.26
C GLU A 637 -23.02 -21.72 -106.24
N GLN A 638 -22.22 -20.78 -105.70
CA GLN A 638 -21.28 -21.05 -104.61
C GLN A 638 -21.99 -21.51 -103.33
N ALA A 639 -23.06 -20.83 -102.90
CA ALA A 639 -23.85 -21.25 -101.74
C ALA A 639 -24.43 -22.68 -101.93
N LEU A 640 -24.98 -22.97 -103.11
CA LEU A 640 -25.50 -24.30 -103.48
C LEU A 640 -24.42 -25.38 -103.46
N SER A 641 -23.19 -25.06 -103.86
CA SER A 641 -22.07 -26.01 -103.84
C SER A 641 -21.60 -26.37 -102.42
N ILE A 642 -21.94 -25.56 -101.42
CA ILE A 642 -21.63 -25.81 -100.01
C ILE A 642 -22.70 -26.70 -99.38
N GLU A 643 -23.98 -26.37 -99.60
CA GLU A 643 -25.12 -27.18 -99.17
C GLU A 643 -26.34 -26.92 -100.06
N GLU A 644 -26.93 -27.99 -100.61
CA GLU A 644 -28.07 -27.86 -101.52
C GLU A 644 -29.39 -27.70 -100.75
N THR A 645 -29.82 -26.46 -100.48
CA THR A 645 -31.14 -26.18 -99.88
C THR A 645 -32.18 -25.78 -100.93
N SER A 646 -33.47 -25.97 -100.60
CA SER A 646 -34.58 -25.56 -101.47
C SER A 646 -34.67 -24.04 -101.62
N ASP A 647 -34.40 -23.26 -100.58
CA ASP A 647 -34.39 -21.79 -100.62
C ASP A 647 -33.30 -21.26 -101.56
N LEU A 648 -32.08 -21.84 -101.54
CA LEU A 648 -31.01 -21.43 -102.45
C LEU A 648 -31.35 -21.73 -103.93
N ARG A 649 -31.98 -22.88 -104.22
CA ARG A 649 -32.43 -23.22 -105.58
C ARG A 649 -33.50 -22.25 -106.07
N GLN A 650 -34.49 -21.93 -105.23
CA GLN A 650 -35.54 -20.97 -105.57
C GLN A 650 -34.97 -19.57 -105.83
N ARG A 651 -34.05 -19.08 -104.99
CA ARG A 651 -33.38 -17.78 -105.20
C ARG A 651 -32.63 -17.70 -106.53
N LEU A 652 -32.02 -18.81 -106.98
CA LEU A 652 -31.31 -18.87 -108.24
C LEU A 652 -32.28 -18.76 -109.43
N GLU A 653 -33.40 -19.49 -109.38
CA GLU A 653 -34.46 -19.46 -110.41
C GLU A 653 -35.12 -18.06 -110.51
N GLU A 654 -35.45 -17.44 -109.37
CA GLU A 654 -35.99 -16.07 -109.31
C GLU A 654 -35.01 -15.03 -109.88
N LEU A 655 -33.71 -15.22 -109.69
CA LEU A 655 -32.67 -14.35 -110.22
C LEU A 655 -32.54 -14.47 -111.74
N GLU A 656 -32.56 -15.70 -112.28
CA GLU A 656 -32.47 -15.94 -113.72
C GLU A 656 -33.71 -15.40 -114.46
N GLU A 657 -34.91 -15.50 -113.88
CA GLU A 657 -36.12 -14.89 -114.45
C GLU A 657 -36.03 -13.35 -114.48
N GLN A 658 -35.53 -12.72 -113.42
CA GLN A 658 -35.32 -11.26 -113.38
C GLN A 658 -34.29 -10.81 -114.44
N ALA A 659 -33.19 -11.55 -114.59
CA ALA A 659 -32.18 -11.28 -115.60
C ALA A 659 -32.73 -11.41 -117.04
N ALA A 660 -33.60 -12.39 -117.29
CA ALA A 660 -34.26 -12.56 -118.58
C ALA A 660 -35.22 -11.41 -118.91
N ARG A 661 -36.06 -10.99 -117.95
CA ARG A 661 -36.98 -9.85 -118.11
C ARG A 661 -36.23 -8.54 -118.42
N ALA A 662 -35.13 -8.27 -117.71
CA ALA A 662 -34.33 -7.07 -117.91
C ALA A 662 -33.71 -6.98 -119.33
N ARG A 663 -33.27 -8.11 -119.89
CA ARG A 663 -32.76 -8.18 -121.28
C ARG A 663 -33.85 -7.91 -122.31
N GLU A 664 -35.03 -8.49 -122.11
CA GLU A 664 -36.17 -8.36 -123.04
C GLU A 664 -36.71 -6.92 -123.11
N ASP A 665 -36.73 -6.18 -121.99
CA ASP A 665 -37.12 -4.76 -122.01
C ASP A 665 -36.08 -3.86 -122.70
N GLN A 666 -34.79 -4.20 -122.62
CA GLN A 666 -33.73 -3.51 -123.36
C GLN A 666 -33.87 -3.70 -124.88
N VAL A 667 -34.24 -4.89 -125.34
CA VAL A 667 -34.52 -5.18 -126.77
C VAL A 667 -35.67 -4.29 -127.28
N LYS A 668 -36.79 -4.24 -126.56
CA LYS A 668 -37.94 -3.38 -126.94
C LYS A 668 -37.57 -1.91 -127.04
N GLN A 669 -36.75 -1.41 -126.12
CA GLN A 669 -36.31 -0.01 -126.14
C GLN A 669 -35.52 0.34 -127.41
N LEU A 670 -34.68 -0.58 -127.89
CA LEU A 670 -33.90 -0.39 -129.12
C LEU A 670 -34.77 -0.48 -130.39
N ILE A 671 -35.81 -1.32 -130.39
CA ILE A 671 -36.80 -1.39 -131.48
C ILE A 671 -37.52 -0.05 -131.64
N GLU A 672 -38.01 0.53 -130.55
CA GLU A 672 -38.73 1.81 -130.59
C GLU A 672 -37.82 2.97 -131.01
N GLN A 673 -36.55 2.98 -130.57
CA GLN A 673 -35.55 3.94 -131.06
C GLN A 673 -35.32 3.81 -132.57
N GLY A 674 -35.25 2.57 -133.09
CA GLY A 674 -35.10 2.29 -134.51
C GLY A 674 -36.29 2.74 -135.35
N LYS A 675 -37.52 2.44 -134.91
CA LYS A 675 -38.75 2.91 -135.56
C LYS A 675 -38.87 4.44 -135.57
N ALA A 676 -38.58 5.10 -134.44
CA ALA A 676 -38.60 6.56 -134.37
C ALA A 676 -37.62 7.22 -135.36
N ALA A 677 -36.43 6.62 -135.56
CA ALA A 677 -35.49 7.08 -136.57
C ALA A 677 -35.98 6.87 -138.02
N LEU A 678 -36.79 5.83 -138.30
CA LEU A 678 -37.48 5.68 -139.59
C LEU A 678 -38.47 6.82 -139.86
N GLU A 679 -39.32 7.13 -138.88
CA GLU A 679 -40.29 8.22 -138.98
C GLU A 679 -39.61 9.59 -139.13
N ALA A 680 -38.50 9.81 -138.44
CA ALA A 680 -37.64 10.98 -138.58
C ALA A 680 -36.87 11.04 -139.92
N ASN A 681 -37.02 10.04 -140.79
CA ASN A 681 -36.36 9.91 -142.09
C ASN A 681 -34.83 9.72 -142.00
N GLN A 682 -34.32 9.29 -140.84
CA GLN A 682 -32.90 9.08 -140.53
C GLN A 682 -32.53 7.60 -140.71
N LEU A 683 -32.50 7.16 -141.97
CA LEU A 683 -32.55 5.74 -142.33
C LEU A 683 -31.34 4.91 -141.84
N ASP A 684 -30.13 5.49 -141.85
CA ASP A 684 -28.92 4.76 -141.42
C ASP A 684 -28.86 4.58 -139.89
N GLU A 685 -29.38 5.54 -139.11
CA GLU A 685 -29.46 5.40 -137.64
C GLU A 685 -30.55 4.39 -137.25
N ALA A 686 -31.67 4.36 -137.97
CA ALA A 686 -32.70 3.35 -137.77
C ALA A 686 -32.15 1.93 -137.92
N ILE A 687 -31.44 1.66 -139.02
CA ILE A 687 -30.81 0.36 -139.29
C ILE A 687 -29.88 -0.03 -138.14
N ALA A 688 -29.01 0.87 -137.68
CA ALA A 688 -28.05 0.58 -136.61
C ALA A 688 -28.70 0.25 -135.25
N ARG A 689 -29.79 0.93 -134.86
CA ARG A 689 -30.51 0.62 -133.60
C ARG A 689 -31.23 -0.72 -133.67
N LEU A 690 -31.80 -1.04 -134.83
CA LEU A 690 -32.52 -2.30 -135.06
C LEU A 690 -31.58 -3.50 -135.15
N GLU A 691 -30.37 -3.31 -135.70
CA GLU A 691 -29.29 -4.31 -135.64
C GLU A 691 -28.89 -4.63 -134.20
N GLN A 692 -28.75 -3.64 -133.32
CA GLN A 692 -28.48 -3.87 -131.89
C GLN A 692 -29.62 -4.59 -131.16
N ALA A 693 -30.88 -4.29 -131.51
CA ALA A 693 -32.04 -5.02 -130.97
C ALA A 693 -32.03 -6.51 -131.36
N VAL A 694 -31.68 -6.80 -132.62
CA VAL A 694 -31.52 -8.17 -133.12
C VAL A 694 -30.29 -8.86 -132.51
N GLU A 695 -29.18 -8.17 -132.27
CA GLU A 695 -28.00 -8.79 -131.64
C GLU A 695 -28.27 -9.24 -130.21
N LEU A 696 -29.05 -8.47 -129.43
CA LEU A 696 -29.46 -8.84 -128.08
C LEU A 696 -30.50 -9.98 -128.03
N ASN A 697 -31.38 -10.07 -129.04
CA ASN A 697 -32.31 -11.19 -129.20
C ASN A 697 -32.51 -11.54 -130.69
N PRO A 698 -31.69 -12.45 -131.26
CA PRO A 698 -31.71 -12.79 -132.68
C PRO A 698 -33.02 -13.39 -133.21
N ASN A 699 -33.91 -13.79 -132.30
CA ASN A 699 -35.22 -14.36 -132.63
C ASN A 699 -36.37 -13.37 -132.41
N HIS A 700 -36.11 -12.11 -132.04
CA HIS A 700 -37.15 -11.11 -131.80
C HIS A 700 -37.77 -10.64 -133.14
N ILE A 701 -38.84 -11.32 -133.54
CA ILE A 701 -39.51 -11.19 -134.85
C ILE A 701 -39.78 -9.73 -135.25
N GLU A 702 -40.17 -8.87 -134.31
CA GLU A 702 -40.46 -7.46 -134.59
C GLU A 702 -39.21 -6.62 -134.87
N ALA A 703 -38.08 -6.92 -134.22
CA ALA A 703 -36.81 -6.23 -134.47
C ALA A 703 -36.32 -6.54 -135.88
N GLN A 704 -36.38 -7.83 -136.24
CA GLN A 704 -36.03 -8.33 -137.56
C GLN A 704 -36.87 -7.67 -138.67
N ARG A 705 -38.20 -7.63 -138.51
CA ARG A 705 -39.10 -7.02 -139.50
C ARG A 705 -38.85 -5.53 -139.69
N ALA A 706 -38.67 -4.78 -138.60
CA ALA A 706 -38.40 -3.35 -138.68
C ALA A 706 -37.07 -3.07 -139.40
N LEU A 707 -36.05 -3.91 -139.18
CA LEU A 707 -34.76 -3.83 -139.87
C LEU A 707 -34.89 -4.11 -141.38
N ASP A 708 -35.67 -5.12 -141.76
CA ASP A 708 -35.92 -5.45 -143.16
C ASP A 708 -36.72 -4.34 -143.88
N GLU A 709 -37.70 -3.73 -143.21
CA GLU A 709 -38.47 -2.59 -143.73
C GLU A 709 -37.59 -1.35 -143.96
N ALA A 710 -36.69 -1.05 -143.01
CA ALA A 710 -35.71 0.03 -143.15
C ALA A 710 -34.85 -0.13 -144.43
N ARG A 711 -34.34 -1.35 -144.65
CA ARG A 711 -33.51 -1.69 -145.81
C ARG A 711 -34.31 -1.66 -147.12
N TYR A 712 -35.59 -2.06 -147.12
CA TYR A 712 -36.48 -1.96 -148.29
C TYR A 712 -36.64 -0.51 -148.77
N ILE A 713 -36.83 0.43 -147.84
CA ILE A 713 -36.98 1.87 -148.15
C ILE A 713 -35.70 2.45 -148.74
N GLN A 714 -34.53 2.01 -148.28
CA GLN A 714 -33.23 2.49 -148.74
C GLN A 714 -33.03 2.21 -150.23
N GLU A 715 -33.22 0.97 -150.67
CA GLU A 715 -32.98 0.59 -152.06
C GLU A 715 -34.01 1.20 -153.02
N THR A 716 -35.27 1.31 -152.58
CA THR A 716 -36.34 1.94 -153.39
C THR A 716 -36.01 3.40 -153.73
N ARG A 717 -35.41 4.16 -152.79
CA ARG A 717 -34.99 5.55 -153.03
C ARG A 717 -33.81 5.66 -153.98
N ARG A 718 -32.89 4.70 -153.92
CA ARG A 718 -31.72 4.62 -154.79
C ARG A 718 -32.14 4.41 -156.25
N LEU A 719 -33.11 3.53 -156.48
CA LEU A 719 -33.71 3.30 -157.80
C LEU A 719 -34.28 4.58 -158.43
N GLU A 720 -35.11 5.33 -157.70
CA GLU A 720 -35.71 6.56 -158.24
C GLU A 720 -34.67 7.62 -158.64
N ALA A 721 -33.56 7.72 -157.91
CA ALA A 721 -32.49 8.67 -158.21
C ALA A 721 -31.82 8.35 -159.55
N LEU A 722 -31.53 7.07 -159.81
CA LEU A 722 -30.92 6.60 -161.06
C LEU A 722 -31.83 6.83 -162.27
N LEU A 723 -33.15 6.61 -162.12
CA LEU A 723 -34.12 6.88 -163.19
C LEU A 723 -34.21 8.35 -163.58
N ARG A 724 -34.23 9.26 -162.59
CA ARG A 724 -34.23 10.71 -162.86
C ARG A 724 -32.93 11.16 -163.53
N GLN A 725 -31.80 10.53 -163.19
CA GLN A 725 -30.51 10.79 -163.84
C GLN A 725 -30.53 10.35 -165.31
N GLY A 726 -31.03 9.14 -165.61
CA GLY A 726 -31.19 8.67 -166.99
C GLY A 726 -32.13 9.55 -167.83
N ASP A 727 -33.26 9.98 -167.25
CA ASP A 727 -34.22 10.90 -167.90
C ASP A 727 -33.59 12.25 -168.26
N ALA A 728 -32.77 12.82 -167.36
CA ALA A 728 -32.07 14.07 -167.62
C ALA A 728 -31.01 13.94 -168.72
N LEU A 729 -30.25 12.83 -168.74
CA LEU A 729 -29.24 12.54 -169.78
C LEU A 729 -29.89 12.31 -171.15
N PHE A 730 -31.03 11.61 -171.21
CA PHE A 730 -31.76 11.37 -172.45
C PHE A 730 -32.22 12.69 -173.10
N ALA A 731 -32.70 13.63 -172.29
CA ALA A 731 -33.15 14.94 -172.76
C ALA A 731 -31.99 15.84 -173.26
N ALA A 732 -30.75 15.57 -172.84
CA ALA A 732 -29.54 16.25 -173.32
C ALA A 732 -28.96 15.64 -174.61
N GLU A 733 -29.66 14.68 -175.22
CA GLU A 733 -29.25 13.91 -176.41
C GLU A 733 -28.00 13.02 -176.24
N ASP A 734 -27.45 12.89 -175.03
CA ASP A 734 -26.44 11.87 -174.70
C ASP A 734 -27.11 10.51 -174.43
N TYR A 735 -27.59 9.90 -175.50
CA TYR A 735 -28.32 8.64 -175.46
C TYR A 735 -27.47 7.45 -174.96
N ALA A 736 -26.14 7.55 -175.03
CA ALA A 736 -25.25 6.51 -174.51
C ALA A 736 -25.20 6.55 -172.98
N ALA A 737 -24.94 7.72 -172.39
CA ALA A 737 -24.94 7.90 -170.93
C ALA A 737 -26.35 7.68 -170.33
N ALA A 738 -27.40 8.08 -171.04
CA ALA A 738 -28.78 7.84 -170.61
C ALA A 738 -29.11 6.34 -170.50
N ALA A 739 -28.74 5.55 -171.52
CA ALA A 739 -28.96 4.11 -171.51
C ALA A 739 -28.25 3.42 -170.33
N ASP A 740 -27.02 3.83 -170.01
CA ASP A 740 -26.24 3.24 -168.92
C ASP A 740 -26.83 3.55 -167.53
N ALA A 741 -27.31 4.78 -167.30
CA ALA A 741 -28.00 5.15 -166.05
C ALA A 741 -29.32 4.38 -165.86
N TYR A 742 -30.09 4.14 -166.93
CA TYR A 742 -31.28 3.29 -166.86
C TYR A 742 -30.94 1.80 -166.68
N LEU A 743 -29.84 1.30 -167.24
CA LEU A 743 -29.38 -0.07 -167.02
C LEU A 743 -28.96 -0.28 -165.57
N GLN A 744 -28.27 0.68 -164.95
CA GLN A 744 -27.95 0.65 -163.52
C GLN A 744 -29.21 0.73 -162.63
N ALA A 745 -30.26 1.44 -163.09
CA ALA A 745 -31.57 1.39 -162.43
C ALA A 745 -32.23 0.01 -162.57
N LEU A 746 -32.09 -0.65 -163.73
CA LEU A 746 -32.63 -2.00 -163.99
C LEU A 746 -32.02 -3.06 -163.07
N ASP A 747 -30.74 -2.91 -162.72
CA ASP A 747 -29.98 -3.88 -161.93
C ASP A 747 -30.31 -3.84 -160.42
N SER A 748 -31.14 -2.89 -159.97
CA SER A 748 -31.67 -2.88 -158.59
C SER A 748 -32.88 -3.81 -158.48
N TRP A 749 -32.94 -4.67 -157.45
CA TRP A 749 -34.07 -5.59 -157.26
C TRP A 749 -35.43 -4.90 -157.02
N ALA A 750 -35.44 -3.61 -156.68
CA ALA A 750 -36.68 -2.82 -156.61
C ALA A 750 -37.26 -2.49 -158.01
N ALA A 751 -36.51 -2.75 -159.08
CA ALA A 751 -36.89 -2.41 -160.46
C ALA A 751 -37.98 -3.33 -161.03
N ASP A 752 -38.15 -4.58 -160.56
CA ASP A 752 -39.11 -5.59 -161.06
C ASP A 752 -40.47 -5.02 -161.49
N LYS A 753 -41.07 -4.16 -160.66
CA LYS A 753 -42.41 -3.59 -160.90
C LYS A 753 -42.46 -2.52 -162.01
N ARG A 754 -41.31 -1.96 -162.36
CA ARG A 754 -41.15 -0.93 -163.40
C ARG A 754 -40.18 -1.37 -164.50
N GLU A 755 -39.73 -2.63 -164.49
CA GLU A 755 -38.69 -3.14 -165.39
C GLU A 755 -39.03 -2.86 -166.86
N ALA A 756 -40.27 -3.12 -167.27
CA ALA A 756 -40.75 -2.82 -168.61
C ALA A 756 -40.71 -1.32 -168.98
N GLU A 757 -41.00 -0.41 -168.04
CA GLU A 757 -40.91 1.05 -168.25
C GLU A 757 -39.45 1.48 -168.44
N ILE A 758 -38.54 0.90 -167.66
CA ILE A 758 -37.12 1.23 -167.67
C ILE A 758 -36.44 0.60 -168.89
N GLN A 759 -36.74 -0.65 -169.24
CA GLN A 759 -36.30 -1.29 -170.49
C GLN A 759 -36.80 -0.52 -171.72
N GLU A 760 -38.04 -0.01 -171.72
CA GLU A 760 -38.52 0.83 -172.81
C GLU A 760 -37.66 2.11 -172.96
N LYS A 761 -37.31 2.76 -171.84
CA LYS A 761 -36.41 3.93 -171.84
C LYS A 761 -35.00 3.57 -172.35
N VAL A 762 -34.42 2.42 -171.96
CA VAL A 762 -33.15 1.89 -172.48
C VAL A 762 -33.22 1.68 -174.00
N ILE A 763 -34.21 0.93 -174.47
CA ILE A 763 -34.39 0.62 -175.90
C ILE A 763 -34.59 1.90 -176.71
N ARG A 764 -35.40 2.84 -176.22
CA ARG A 764 -35.68 4.11 -176.90
C ARG A 764 -34.41 4.96 -177.06
N ALA A 765 -33.48 4.90 -176.10
CA ALA A 765 -32.18 5.57 -176.19
C ALA A 765 -31.29 4.91 -177.25
N GLN A 766 -31.24 3.58 -177.25
CA GLN A 766 -30.41 2.79 -178.16
C GLN A 766 -30.91 2.84 -179.62
N VAL A 767 -32.22 2.99 -179.85
CA VAL A 767 -32.79 3.23 -181.20
C VAL A 767 -32.31 4.58 -181.75
N ARG A 768 -32.43 5.67 -180.97
CA ARG A 768 -31.95 7.01 -181.37
C ARG A 768 -30.43 7.03 -181.62
N LEU A 769 -29.67 6.30 -180.81
CA LEU A 769 -28.23 6.12 -181.01
C LEU A 769 -27.89 5.41 -182.34
N ASN A 770 -28.67 4.40 -182.74
CA ASN A 770 -28.47 3.67 -184.00
C ASN A 770 -28.81 4.49 -185.24
N GLU A 771 -29.87 5.31 -185.22
CA GLU A 771 -30.23 6.20 -186.34
C GLU A 771 -29.09 7.21 -186.64
N ALA A 772 -28.54 7.85 -185.59
CA ALA A 772 -27.39 8.75 -185.72
C ALA A 772 -26.11 8.06 -186.24
N MET A 773 -25.96 6.76 -185.96
CA MET A 773 -24.83 5.94 -186.41
C MET A 773 -24.94 5.53 -187.89
N GLU A 774 -26.14 5.31 -188.45
CA GLU A 774 -26.29 4.98 -189.88
C GLU A 774 -25.95 6.16 -190.80
N GLU A 775 -26.33 7.38 -190.41
CA GLU A 775 -26.08 8.59 -191.21
C GLU A 775 -24.57 8.89 -191.35
N THR A 776 -23.79 8.60 -190.30
CA THR A 776 -22.32 8.65 -190.35
C THR A 776 -21.71 7.45 -191.09
N ARG A 777 -22.35 6.27 -191.08
CA ARG A 777 -21.90 5.08 -191.83
C ARG A 777 -21.97 5.28 -193.36
N ARG A 778 -23.04 5.91 -193.87
CA ARG A 778 -23.15 6.29 -195.30
C ARG A 778 -21.98 7.14 -195.79
N ARG A 779 -21.43 8.02 -194.93
CA ARG A 779 -20.26 8.86 -195.27
C ARG A 779 -18.94 8.09 -195.32
N ARG A 780 -18.83 6.94 -194.63
CA ARG A 780 -17.56 6.19 -194.49
C ARG A 780 -17.31 5.12 -195.57
N ILE A 781 -18.34 4.54 -196.17
CA ILE A 781 -18.17 3.47 -197.19
C ILE A 781 -17.47 4.01 -198.46
N ILE A 782 -17.68 5.29 -198.82
CA ILE A 782 -17.00 5.95 -199.96
C ILE A 782 -15.48 6.05 -199.75
N ALA A 783 -14.98 6.02 -198.50
CA ALA A 783 -13.54 6.02 -198.20
C ALA A 783 -12.90 4.61 -198.21
N GLY A 784 -13.70 3.54 -198.35
CA GLY A 784 -13.34 2.15 -198.05
C GLY A 784 -12.44 1.40 -199.03
N ILE A 785 -11.62 2.08 -199.84
CA ILE A 785 -10.77 1.42 -200.88
C ILE A 785 -9.26 1.75 -200.75
N LEU A 786 -8.85 2.76 -199.97
CA LEU A 786 -7.48 3.32 -200.04
C LEU A 786 -6.50 2.96 -198.90
N GLY A 787 -6.94 2.29 -197.83
CA GLY A 787 -6.20 2.29 -196.55
C GLY A 787 -5.28 1.10 -196.20
N VAL A 788 -5.13 0.08 -197.05
CA VAL A 788 -4.64 -1.26 -196.64
C VAL A 788 -3.09 -1.40 -196.53
N ALA A 789 -2.32 -0.32 -196.72
CA ALA A 789 -0.87 -0.41 -196.98
C ALA A 789 0.09 0.00 -195.84
N PHE A 790 -0.37 0.48 -194.68
CA PHE A 790 0.52 1.17 -193.71
C PHE A 790 0.79 0.41 -192.39
N VAL A 791 1.90 -0.33 -192.38
CA VAL A 791 2.86 -0.52 -191.25
C VAL A 791 2.31 -1.15 -189.94
N GLY A 792 2.78 -2.30 -189.45
CA GLY A 792 3.85 -3.19 -189.95
C GLY A 792 5.22 -3.09 -189.25
N GLY A 793 5.36 -2.45 -188.08
CA GLY A 793 6.64 -2.42 -187.35
C GLY A 793 6.58 -1.92 -185.90
N ILE A 794 7.67 -2.21 -185.14
CA ILE A 794 7.93 -1.87 -183.72
C ILE A 794 7.15 -2.77 -182.73
N ILE A 795 7.66 -3.85 -182.10
CA ILE A 795 9.02 -4.40 -181.83
C ILE A 795 9.74 -3.85 -180.55
N ILE A 796 9.55 -4.59 -179.42
CA ILE A 796 10.58 -5.20 -178.49
C ILE A 796 11.46 -4.32 -177.52
N LEU A 797 11.81 -4.91 -176.35
CA LEU A 797 12.72 -4.52 -175.21
C LEU A 797 12.13 -3.61 -174.10
N SER A 798 12.49 -3.65 -172.80
CA SER A 798 13.43 -4.43 -171.92
C SER A 798 13.08 -4.13 -170.43
N ALA A 799 12.99 -5.07 -169.47
CA ALA A 799 14.00 -5.76 -168.63
C ALA A 799 14.64 -4.99 -167.42
N LEU A 800 14.53 -5.59 -166.20
CA LEU A 800 15.41 -5.56 -165.00
C LEU A 800 15.63 -4.27 -164.13
N GLY A 801 15.70 -4.46 -162.79
CA GLY A 801 16.37 -3.54 -161.83
C GLY A 801 15.75 -3.46 -160.41
N ALA A 802 16.56 -3.55 -159.34
CA ALA A 802 16.12 -3.48 -157.92
C ALA A 802 17.15 -2.78 -157.01
N PHE A 803 16.76 -2.10 -155.90
CA PHE A 803 17.59 -1.92 -154.66
C PHE A 803 16.93 -1.15 -153.46
N SER A 804 17.18 -1.63 -152.22
CA SER A 804 17.48 -0.87 -150.95
C SER A 804 16.48 0.13 -150.28
N TYR A 805 16.45 0.48 -148.96
CA TYR A 805 17.13 0.07 -147.68
C TYR A 805 16.33 0.67 -146.46
N MET A 806 15.81 -0.09 -145.47
CA MET A 806 16.32 -0.43 -144.09
C MET A 806 16.26 0.63 -142.95
N GLY A 807 15.79 0.23 -141.74
CA GLY A 807 15.93 1.04 -140.50
C GLY A 807 15.27 0.55 -139.18
N ASN A 808 15.73 -0.58 -138.59
CA ASN A 808 15.99 -0.86 -137.13
C ASN A 808 14.96 -0.46 -136.01
N ARG A 809 14.69 -1.21 -134.91
CA ARG A 809 15.18 -2.42 -134.18
C ARG A 809 14.18 -2.73 -133.00
N ALA A 810 14.14 -3.84 -132.25
CA ALA A 810 14.71 -5.20 -132.33
C ALA A 810 14.08 -6.18 -131.28
N ARG A 811 14.06 -7.49 -131.61
CA ARG A 811 14.43 -8.73 -130.84
C ARG A 811 14.33 -8.81 -129.28
N ALA A 812 14.09 -9.96 -128.62
CA ALA A 812 13.66 -11.35 -128.96
C ALA A 812 13.48 -12.16 -127.62
N VAL A 813 12.43 -12.98 -127.39
CA VAL A 813 12.27 -14.46 -127.61
C VAL A 813 12.56 -15.42 -126.40
N PHE A 814 11.62 -16.36 -126.14
CA PHE A 814 11.58 -17.59 -125.29
C PHE A 814 11.56 -17.54 -123.72
N GLY A 815 10.83 -18.51 -123.10
CA GLY A 815 10.68 -18.76 -121.64
C GLY A 815 11.55 -19.92 -121.11
N PRO A 816 11.22 -20.70 -120.03
CA PRO A 816 10.02 -20.76 -119.17
C PRO A 816 10.30 -20.56 -117.63
N THR A 817 9.43 -21.08 -116.74
CA THR A 817 9.35 -20.96 -115.24
C THR A 817 10.64 -21.28 -114.45
N PRO A 818 10.90 -20.63 -113.27
CA PRO A 818 10.41 -21.13 -111.97
C PRO A 818 10.10 -20.05 -110.87
N THR A 819 9.66 -20.49 -109.67
CA THR A 819 9.42 -19.70 -108.43
C THR A 819 10.72 -19.19 -107.76
N PRO A 820 10.68 -18.14 -106.89
CA PRO A 820 10.59 -18.40 -105.43
C PRO A 820 9.85 -17.33 -104.58
N THR A 821 9.64 -17.64 -103.30
CA THR A 821 9.13 -16.78 -102.19
C THR A 821 10.20 -15.78 -101.69
N PRO A 822 9.88 -14.74 -100.88
CA PRO A 822 9.81 -14.94 -99.42
C PRO A 822 8.73 -14.14 -98.63
N THR A 823 8.49 -14.66 -97.43
CA THR A 823 7.59 -14.29 -96.33
C THR A 823 7.77 -12.90 -95.70
N ALA A 824 6.68 -12.29 -95.19
CA ALA A 824 6.66 -11.57 -93.91
C ALA A 824 5.23 -11.50 -93.30
N THR A 825 5.07 -11.98 -92.06
CA THR A 825 3.83 -12.02 -91.26
C THR A 825 3.93 -11.06 -90.08
N VAL A 826 2.88 -10.28 -89.74
CA VAL A 826 2.50 -9.98 -88.33
C VAL A 826 1.00 -9.60 -88.24
N THR A 827 0.34 -10.08 -87.18
CA THR A 827 -1.02 -9.74 -86.67
C THR A 827 -0.80 -9.26 -85.22
N PRO A 828 -1.46 -8.21 -84.64
CA PRO A 828 -2.89 -8.31 -84.32
C PRO A 828 -3.73 -7.01 -84.16
N THR A 829 -4.99 -7.29 -83.80
CA THR A 829 -6.21 -6.50 -83.58
C THR A 829 -6.17 -5.36 -82.54
N VAL A 830 -7.09 -4.41 -82.71
CA VAL A 830 -7.43 -3.24 -81.86
C VAL A 830 -8.34 -3.60 -80.67
N THR A 831 -8.32 -2.84 -79.55
CA THR A 831 -9.50 -2.35 -78.75
C THR A 831 -9.07 -1.33 -77.66
N ARG A 832 -10.02 -0.58 -77.06
CA ARG A 832 -9.86 0.78 -76.49
C ARG A 832 -10.03 0.91 -74.95
N THR A 833 -9.51 2.03 -74.42
CA THR A 833 -9.85 2.80 -73.17
C THR A 833 -11.31 3.35 -73.17
N PRO A 834 -11.86 4.09 -72.14
CA PRO A 834 -11.35 4.60 -70.83
C PRO A 834 -12.31 4.62 -69.57
N THR A 835 -11.72 4.89 -68.38
CA THR A 835 -12.09 5.62 -67.10
C THR A 835 -13.54 5.80 -66.47
N LEU A 836 -13.58 5.77 -65.10
CA LEU A 836 -14.30 6.62 -64.07
C LEU A 836 -15.35 6.01 -63.06
N THR A 837 -14.92 5.92 -61.78
CA THR A 837 -15.46 6.47 -60.49
C THR A 837 -16.95 6.47 -60.07
N ALA A 838 -17.25 6.02 -58.82
CA ALA A 838 -18.19 6.63 -57.84
C ALA A 838 -18.15 6.00 -56.40
N THR A 839 -18.61 6.74 -55.36
CA THR A 839 -18.84 6.27 -53.97
C THR A 839 -19.98 7.07 -53.32
N PRO A 840 -20.93 6.46 -52.57
CA PRO A 840 -21.29 6.98 -51.22
C PRO A 840 -21.82 5.95 -50.17
N LEU A 841 -21.92 6.39 -48.91
CA LEU A 841 -22.62 5.80 -47.72
C LEU A 841 -24.17 6.03 -47.80
N PRO A 842 -25.12 5.56 -46.91
CA PRO A 842 -25.02 5.33 -45.43
C PRO A 842 -25.96 4.28 -44.69
N THR A 843 -25.75 4.10 -43.35
CA THR A 843 -26.71 3.88 -42.20
C THR A 843 -27.62 2.63 -41.97
N ALA A 844 -27.34 1.92 -40.84
CA ALA A 844 -28.16 1.32 -39.72
C ALA A 844 -29.55 0.64 -39.94
N THR A 845 -30.06 -0.33 -39.13
CA THR A 845 -29.93 -0.73 -37.69
C THR A 845 -30.59 -2.16 -37.52
N PRO A 846 -30.73 -2.89 -36.36
CA PRO A 846 -30.43 -2.62 -34.95
C PRO A 846 -29.81 -3.82 -34.11
N THR A 847 -30.32 -4.06 -32.88
CA THR A 847 -29.94 -4.87 -31.69
C THR A 847 -30.39 -6.37 -31.71
N ASN A 848 -29.89 -7.35 -30.91
CA ASN A 848 -29.39 -7.38 -29.51
C ASN A 848 -28.25 -8.42 -29.22
N THR A 849 -27.47 -8.15 -28.16
CA THR A 849 -26.43 -8.96 -27.45
C THR A 849 -27.04 -10.05 -26.51
N PRO A 850 -26.32 -10.90 -25.69
CA PRO A 850 -24.96 -10.74 -25.10
C PRO A 850 -24.03 -11.98 -24.91
N THR A 851 -22.75 -11.71 -24.59
CA THR A 851 -21.80 -12.59 -23.85
C THR A 851 -20.87 -11.69 -23.00
N ALA A 852 -20.32 -12.18 -21.86
CA ALA A 852 -19.46 -11.38 -20.98
C ALA A 852 -18.28 -12.16 -20.35
N THR A 853 -17.16 -11.46 -20.19
CA THR A 853 -15.94 -11.86 -19.46
C THR A 853 -15.40 -10.63 -18.72
N PRO A 854 -14.99 -10.69 -17.43
CA PRO A 854 -14.43 -9.54 -16.73
C PRO A 854 -12.90 -9.41 -16.90
N THR A 855 -12.47 -8.17 -17.10
CA THR A 855 -11.09 -7.66 -17.30
C THR A 855 -10.74 -6.76 -16.09
N PRO A 856 -9.45 -6.52 -15.72
CA PRO A 856 -9.09 -5.62 -14.62
C PRO A 856 -9.77 -4.24 -14.69
N VAL A 857 -10.18 -3.71 -13.54
CA VAL A 857 -10.97 -2.48 -13.45
C VAL A 857 -10.08 -1.24 -13.33
N LEU A 858 -10.13 -0.41 -14.36
CA LEU A 858 -9.43 0.88 -14.45
C LEU A 858 -10.36 2.04 -14.10
N GLY A 859 -9.89 2.95 -13.26
CA GLY A 859 -10.56 4.21 -12.95
C GLY A 859 -9.93 5.40 -13.68
N VAL A 860 -10.70 6.47 -13.87
CA VAL A 860 -10.21 7.78 -14.34
C VAL A 860 -10.63 8.85 -13.33
N ALA A 861 -9.72 9.75 -12.96
CA ALA A 861 -10.02 10.86 -12.04
C ALA A 861 -10.87 11.95 -12.72
N ARG A 862 -11.99 12.33 -12.09
CA ARG A 862 -12.98 13.25 -12.70
C ARG A 862 -12.55 14.72 -12.69
N TYR A 863 -11.69 15.11 -11.74
CA TYR A 863 -11.08 16.43 -11.58
C TYR A 863 -9.64 16.26 -11.06
N GLN A 864 -8.91 17.35 -10.76
CA GLN A 864 -7.66 17.26 -9.99
C GLN A 864 -8.02 16.92 -8.53
N VAL A 865 -7.72 15.70 -8.10
CA VAL A 865 -8.19 15.10 -6.84
C VAL A 865 -7.00 14.81 -5.93
N TYR A 866 -7.09 15.22 -4.67
CA TYR A 866 -6.04 14.97 -3.68
C TYR A 866 -6.00 13.49 -3.23
N THR A 867 -4.79 12.95 -3.08
CA THR A 867 -4.55 11.60 -2.54
C THR A 867 -4.06 11.66 -1.10
N TYR A 868 -4.45 10.66 -0.31
CA TYR A 868 -4.21 10.60 1.13
C TYR A 868 -3.42 9.34 1.50
N ASP A 869 -2.66 9.39 2.60
CA ASP A 869 -1.91 8.22 3.11
C ASP A 869 -2.83 7.07 3.55
N SER A 870 -4.02 7.42 4.00
CA SER A 870 -5.04 6.56 4.59
C SER A 870 -6.44 7.19 4.40
N PRO A 871 -7.53 6.41 4.50
CA PRO A 871 -8.90 6.94 4.42
C PRO A 871 -9.19 8.05 5.44
N GLY A 872 -9.18 9.30 4.99
CA GLY A 872 -9.38 10.49 5.83
C GLY A 872 -8.13 11.00 6.56
N GLY A 873 -6.94 10.45 6.27
CA GLY A 873 -5.66 10.85 6.85
C GLY A 873 -5.04 12.11 6.25
N ALA A 874 -3.72 12.21 6.27
CA ALA A 874 -3.01 13.38 5.73
C ALA A 874 -2.95 13.34 4.20
N GLN A 875 -3.03 14.51 3.58
CA GLN A 875 -2.87 14.64 2.14
C GLN A 875 -1.40 14.45 1.74
N VAL A 876 -1.13 13.49 0.86
CA VAL A 876 0.23 13.13 0.40
C VAL A 876 0.48 13.42 -1.08
N GLY A 877 -0.56 13.73 -1.86
CA GLY A 877 -0.40 14.03 -3.28
C GLY A 877 -1.68 14.46 -3.99
N PHE A 878 -1.68 14.36 -5.32
CA PHE A 878 -2.86 14.53 -6.16
C PHE A 878 -2.77 13.70 -7.45
N VAL A 879 -3.93 13.36 -8.00
CA VAL A 879 -4.15 12.87 -9.37
C VAL A 879 -4.67 14.04 -10.23
N ILE A 880 -4.27 14.12 -11.50
CA ILE A 880 -4.77 15.17 -12.41
C ILE A 880 -6.00 14.63 -13.16
N ALA A 881 -6.94 15.52 -13.50
CA ALA A 881 -8.16 15.16 -14.22
C ALA A 881 -7.82 14.43 -15.54
N GLY A 882 -8.40 13.25 -15.76
CA GLY A 882 -8.15 12.43 -16.95
C GLY A 882 -7.01 11.41 -16.84
N ASP A 883 -6.24 11.37 -15.74
CA ASP A 883 -5.26 10.30 -15.51
C ASP A 883 -5.94 8.94 -15.30
N TRP A 884 -5.36 7.90 -15.89
CA TRP A 884 -5.71 6.51 -15.64
C TRP A 884 -5.08 6.00 -14.35
N VAL A 885 -5.91 5.40 -13.49
CA VAL A 885 -5.51 4.83 -12.22
C VAL A 885 -5.99 3.38 -12.09
N GLU A 886 -5.10 2.51 -11.65
CA GLU A 886 -5.41 1.14 -11.27
C GLU A 886 -6.00 1.16 -9.85
N VAL A 887 -7.19 0.59 -9.65
CA VAL A 887 -7.78 0.47 -8.32
C VAL A 887 -7.25 -0.81 -7.67
N LEU A 888 -6.40 -0.64 -6.66
CA LEU A 888 -5.71 -1.74 -5.99
C LEU A 888 -6.52 -2.36 -4.86
N GLU A 889 -7.29 -1.53 -4.14
CA GLU A 889 -7.89 -1.91 -2.85
C GLU A 889 -9.17 -1.09 -2.58
N GLY A 890 -10.16 -1.71 -1.94
CA GLY A 890 -11.40 -1.05 -1.51
C GLY A 890 -12.67 -1.57 -2.20
N PRO A 891 -13.86 -1.05 -1.81
CA PRO A 891 -14.05 0.10 -0.93
C PRO A 891 -13.85 -0.21 0.56
N VAL A 892 -13.12 0.67 1.25
CA VAL A 892 -13.10 0.75 2.71
C VAL A 892 -13.96 1.93 3.14
N THR A 893 -15.00 1.69 3.95
CA THR A 893 -15.95 2.73 4.35
C THR A 893 -15.52 3.40 5.66
N VAL A 894 -15.25 4.70 5.63
CA VAL A 894 -14.91 5.51 6.81
C VAL A 894 -15.85 6.70 6.89
N ASN A 895 -16.47 6.90 8.07
CA ASN A 895 -17.49 7.93 8.31
C ASN A 895 -18.65 7.92 7.30
N GLY A 896 -19.00 6.73 6.78
CA GLY A 896 -20.09 6.56 5.80
C GLY A 896 -19.72 6.82 4.34
N GLU A 897 -18.48 7.25 4.04
CA GLU A 897 -18.01 7.38 2.66
C GLU A 897 -17.05 6.23 2.27
N PRO A 898 -17.19 5.64 1.07
CA PRO A 898 -16.26 4.63 0.57
C PRO A 898 -14.95 5.27 0.09
N TRP A 899 -13.83 4.64 0.40
CA TRP A 899 -12.49 5.00 -0.06
C TRP A 899 -11.82 3.85 -0.81
N TYR A 900 -11.04 4.19 -1.82
CA TYR A 900 -10.30 3.26 -2.65
C TYR A 900 -8.82 3.63 -2.65
N ARG A 901 -7.95 2.62 -2.56
CA ARG A 901 -6.53 2.77 -2.80
C ARG A 901 -6.27 2.61 -4.29
N ILE A 902 -5.53 3.55 -4.85
CA ILE A 902 -5.20 3.57 -6.28
C ILE A 902 -3.70 3.65 -6.50
N ARG A 903 -3.27 3.22 -7.69
CA ARG A 903 -1.96 3.47 -8.27
C ARG A 903 -2.11 4.26 -9.55
N ARG A 904 -1.37 5.37 -9.68
CA ARG A 904 -1.31 6.12 -10.94
C ARG A 904 -0.40 5.39 -11.93
N LEU A 905 -0.94 4.97 -13.08
CA LEU A 905 -0.16 4.24 -14.09
C LEU A 905 1.01 5.05 -14.69
N VAL A 906 0.95 6.38 -14.60
CA VAL A 906 1.94 7.31 -15.19
C VAL A 906 3.25 7.37 -14.37
N ASN A 907 3.21 7.13 -13.06
CA ASN A 907 4.38 7.26 -12.18
C ASN A 907 4.41 6.29 -10.98
N ASN A 908 3.53 5.30 -10.93
CA ASN A 908 3.34 4.34 -9.84
C ASN A 908 3.16 4.94 -8.43
N ALA A 909 2.82 6.23 -8.32
CA ALA A 909 2.46 6.82 -7.03
C ALA A 909 1.13 6.24 -6.53
N GLU A 910 1.13 5.74 -5.30
CA GLU A 910 -0.05 5.18 -4.63
C GLU A 910 -0.66 6.17 -3.63
N GLY A 911 -1.96 6.02 -3.37
CA GLY A 911 -2.66 6.73 -2.32
C GLY A 911 -4.15 6.44 -2.29
N TRP A 912 -4.82 6.86 -1.21
CA TRP A 912 -6.25 6.71 -1.02
C TRP A 912 -7.02 7.91 -1.58
N ILE A 913 -8.16 7.63 -2.23
CA ILE A 913 -9.11 8.63 -2.72
C ILE A 913 -10.54 8.21 -2.37
N ARG A 914 -11.47 9.18 -2.33
CA ARG A 914 -12.89 8.91 -2.04
C ARG A 914 -13.57 8.37 -3.29
N GLY A 915 -14.48 7.40 -3.11
CA GLY A 915 -15.19 6.75 -4.20
C GLY A 915 -16.06 7.68 -5.06
N ARG A 916 -16.48 8.84 -4.50
CA ARG A 916 -17.19 9.89 -5.24
C ARG A 916 -16.32 10.69 -6.21
N ASP A 917 -15.00 10.67 -6.02
CA ASP A 917 -14.04 11.46 -6.80
C ASP A 917 -13.44 10.65 -7.97
N LEU A 918 -13.62 9.32 -7.95
CA LEU A 918 -13.52 8.44 -9.13
C LEU A 918 -14.72 8.65 -10.06
N THR A 919 -14.49 8.59 -11.38
CA THR A 919 -15.59 8.74 -12.34
C THR A 919 -16.62 7.61 -12.26
N GLN A 920 -16.21 6.38 -11.93
CA GLN A 920 -17.04 5.20 -11.69
C GLN A 920 -16.32 4.29 -10.65
N PRO A 921 -17.03 3.69 -9.68
CA PRO A 921 -16.46 2.69 -8.76
C PRO A 921 -16.33 1.32 -9.44
N PRO A 922 -15.40 0.45 -8.98
CA PRO A 922 -15.35 -0.95 -9.40
C PRO A 922 -16.62 -1.72 -9.03
N ARG A 923 -16.91 -2.77 -9.82
CA ARG A 923 -17.90 -3.81 -9.51
C ARG A 923 -17.17 -5.11 -9.20
#